data_AF-A0AAU6GMP3-F1
#
_entry.id   AF-A0AAU6GMP3-F1
#
_cell.length_a   1.000
_cell.length_b   1.000
_cell.length_c   1.000
_cell.angle_alpha   90.00
_cell.angle_beta   90.00
_cell.angle_gamma   90.00
#
_symmetry.space_group_name_H-M   'P 1'
#
loop_
_entity.id
_entity.type
_entity.pdbx_description
1 polymer ?
#
loop_
_entity_poly.entity_id
_entity_poly.type
_entity_poly.pdbx_seq_one_letter_code
_entity_poly.pdbx_strand_id
1 'polypeptide(L)'
;MTDHLPAPRQTGPGPDLEPAAEIAQLTEELARLSSEAQRLTAGAEPATEPGNALVQASGQQAVEAKASMVRQLARLQRLQDDVDQRTKRLRDLMQAQLHAAHRALHPLKAQAARMQEGIEAITLYLGIDEGIEMLRDGEPAGADTPVVLRQMVLSADQECMVAAEDGGLDVEGLDDFFAWLLADGRHLDQVLPEPKGIVALVPSRTERRYGADPWFNAAMKKANAATFFLVRNGERLYVVFNELMLQGRLFPAADEFASLFRDYRGRPLEPGSHQWKKAEEAADTTRRQYMKVGLLLQGLADRTTVLHPHPVQGLNLLDQNAIDDGRVVLVPDAEDAYALSDGSERFTDWHKRVNAQLRPGMRGIVASRSTAFRDLAYGREDYQRGHSRLHPPTADAPSPDTVHTIEERRPDGGLVIRYARADDVWTDRGPRPARVRASCTVRADDSFVLAYDAADPDLLRGFLRNRVDRAHYLDMVPVINAALAAKVQERAAEAPFRQMAVGMLMQDAGVRVDEAEEAVVGLVDWWKFANRVHRPLTGRGAEADAKAAREILAEFHRRRRTDHGRVPEEVVEAVAARHPEALLIAQTHAGHLVVLTAEDDGPYVTEHSYTRRGLPRYSRQWVLPGARPNRWTTLRSTPRWENWDRGATLAEHVSGPEREALAEQAARLARAEFPGREVAAVTLQGTHAVIAWTVSS
;
A
#
# COMPACT_ATOMS: atom_id res chain seq x y z
N MET A 1 -14.89 -47.71 54.36
CA MET A 1 -14.73 -48.52 53.14
C MET A 1 -13.26 -48.49 52.77
N THR A 2 -12.55 -49.52 53.21
CA THR A 2 -11.17 -49.82 52.88
C THR A 2 -11.12 -50.34 51.45
N ASP A 3 -10.52 -49.57 50.53
CA ASP A 3 -10.11 -50.10 49.23
C ASP A 3 -8.60 -50.00 49.11
N HIS A 4 -8.00 -51.17 48.88
CA HIS A 4 -6.58 -51.41 48.81
C HIS A 4 -5.98 -50.79 47.54
N LEU A 5 -4.98 -49.93 47.74
CA LEU A 5 -4.00 -49.56 46.71
C LEU A 5 -3.29 -50.84 46.20
N PRO A 6 -3.23 -51.10 44.89
CA PRO A 6 -2.38 -52.15 44.37
C PRO A 6 -0.92 -51.66 44.32
N ALA A 7 -0.02 -52.50 44.80
CA ALA A 7 1.43 -52.31 44.71
C ALA A 7 1.89 -52.17 43.23
N PRO A 8 2.97 -51.41 42.96
CA PRO A 8 3.49 -51.25 41.62
C PRO A 8 3.96 -52.61 41.09
N ARG A 9 3.35 -53.07 40.00
CA ARG A 9 3.87 -54.20 39.22
C ARG A 9 5.26 -53.81 38.74
N GLN A 10 6.27 -54.55 39.17
CA GLN A 10 7.57 -54.57 38.51
C GLN A 10 7.34 -54.98 37.05
N THR A 11 7.36 -54.01 36.15
CA THR A 11 7.51 -54.26 34.73
C THR A 11 8.94 -54.78 34.54
N GLY A 12 9.06 -56.04 34.11
CA GLY A 12 10.34 -56.59 33.66
C GLY A 12 10.96 -55.73 32.53
N PRO A 13 12.24 -55.94 32.21
CA PRO A 13 12.93 -55.15 31.21
C PRO A 13 12.19 -55.28 29.87
N GLY A 14 11.72 -54.14 29.34
CA GLY A 14 10.99 -54.07 28.08
C GLY A 14 11.84 -54.47 26.86
N PRO A 15 11.21 -54.69 25.69
CA PRO A 15 11.86 -55.19 24.47
C PRO A 15 12.79 -54.18 23.77
N ASP A 16 13.22 -53.10 24.45
CA ASP A 16 14.01 -52.01 23.88
C ASP A 16 15.52 -52.30 23.77
N LEU A 17 15.95 -53.52 24.12
CA LEU A 17 17.37 -53.91 24.10
C LEU A 17 17.90 -54.31 22.70
N GLU A 18 17.04 -54.69 21.76
CA GLU A 18 17.49 -55.19 20.44
C GLU A 18 18.16 -54.12 19.55
N PRO A 19 17.61 -52.90 19.35
CA PRO A 19 18.22 -51.94 18.44
C PRO A 19 19.52 -51.33 18.98
N ALA A 20 19.65 -51.17 20.30
CA ALA A 20 20.87 -50.65 20.92
C ALA A 20 22.02 -51.68 20.84
N ALA A 21 21.71 -52.95 21.02
CA ALA A 21 22.66 -54.05 20.81
C ALA A 21 23.07 -54.17 19.34
N GLU A 22 22.13 -54.04 18.40
CA GLU A 22 22.41 -54.06 16.95
C GLU A 22 23.28 -52.86 16.52
N ILE A 23 23.01 -51.65 17.04
CA ILE A 23 23.84 -50.46 16.81
C ILE A 23 25.28 -50.70 17.32
N ALA A 24 25.43 -51.24 18.53
CA ALA A 24 26.75 -51.52 19.10
C ALA A 24 27.51 -52.58 18.28
N GLN A 25 26.83 -53.65 17.87
CA GLN A 25 27.40 -54.70 17.02
C GLN A 25 27.82 -54.17 15.64
N LEU A 26 26.97 -53.40 14.97
CA LEU A 26 27.29 -52.80 13.66
C LEU A 26 28.47 -51.83 13.75
N THR A 27 28.58 -51.09 14.85
CA THR A 27 29.70 -50.16 15.08
C THR A 27 31.01 -50.93 15.27
N GLU A 28 30.99 -52.05 16.01
CA GLU A 28 32.16 -52.91 16.19
C GLU A 28 32.54 -53.63 14.88
N GLU A 29 31.57 -54.12 14.12
CA GLU A 29 31.80 -54.74 12.80
C GLU A 29 32.39 -53.75 11.79
N LEU A 30 31.91 -52.51 11.74
CA LEU A 30 32.47 -51.47 10.89
C LEU A 30 33.92 -51.14 11.28
N ALA A 31 34.23 -51.11 12.59
CA ALA A 31 35.61 -50.91 13.05
C ALA A 31 36.53 -52.07 12.62
N ARG A 32 36.04 -53.32 12.66
CA ARG A 32 36.77 -54.51 12.17
C ARG A 32 37.00 -54.46 10.67
N LEU A 33 35.96 -54.15 9.88
CA LEU A 33 36.05 -54.06 8.42
C LEU A 33 36.97 -52.93 7.96
N SER A 34 36.92 -51.78 8.64
CA SER A 34 37.84 -50.66 8.40
C SER A 34 39.29 -51.06 8.66
N SER A 35 39.54 -51.79 9.75
CA SER A 35 40.86 -52.32 10.07
C SER A 35 41.35 -53.36 9.05
N GLU A 36 40.47 -54.21 8.52
CA GLU A 36 40.79 -55.16 7.45
C GLU A 36 41.15 -54.46 6.13
N ALA A 37 40.37 -53.44 5.75
CA ALA A 37 40.63 -52.62 4.57
C ALA A 37 41.98 -51.88 4.67
N GLN A 38 42.32 -51.35 5.85
CA GLN A 38 43.62 -50.71 6.12
C GLN A 38 44.79 -51.69 6.00
N ARG A 39 44.63 -52.95 6.46
CA ARG A 39 45.67 -53.98 6.30
C ARG A 39 45.87 -54.40 4.84
N LEU A 40 44.79 -54.49 4.07
CA LEU A 40 44.83 -54.83 2.65
C LEU A 40 45.44 -53.72 1.78
N THR A 41 45.28 -52.46 2.19
CA THR A 41 45.91 -51.31 1.53
C THR A 41 47.37 -51.11 1.96
N ALA A 42 47.72 -51.36 3.23
CA ALA A 42 49.09 -51.32 3.72
C ALA A 42 49.99 -52.45 3.18
N GLY A 43 49.42 -53.61 2.82
CA GLY A 43 50.14 -54.69 2.15
C GLY A 43 50.43 -54.45 0.65
N ALA A 44 50.00 -53.31 0.10
CA ALA A 44 50.16 -52.92 -1.29
C ALA A 44 51.10 -51.71 -1.42
N GLU A 45 52.35 -51.81 -0.91
CA GLU A 45 53.39 -50.83 -1.25
C GLU A 45 53.95 -51.11 -2.66
N PRO A 46 53.95 -50.12 -3.57
CA PRO A 46 54.65 -50.21 -4.84
C PRO A 46 56.16 -50.00 -4.62
N ALA A 47 56.95 -51.03 -4.90
CA ALA A 47 58.40 -50.94 -4.97
C ALA A 47 58.83 -49.83 -5.95
N THR A 48 59.35 -48.73 -5.41
CA THR A 48 59.97 -47.65 -6.18
C THR A 48 61.27 -47.23 -5.51
N GLU A 49 62.35 -47.94 -5.85
CA GLU A 49 63.61 -47.27 -6.19
C GLU A 49 64.15 -47.86 -7.52
N PRO A 50 64.52 -47.02 -8.50
CA PRO A 50 64.91 -47.44 -9.84
C PRO A 50 66.42 -47.70 -9.92
N GLY A 51 66.81 -48.95 -10.17
CA GLY A 51 68.21 -49.32 -10.40
C GLY A 51 68.36 -50.69 -11.06
N ASN A 52 68.51 -50.70 -12.38
CA ASN A 52 69.11 -51.75 -13.22
C ASN A 52 68.96 -53.21 -12.76
N ALA A 53 67.79 -53.80 -13.02
CA ALA A 53 67.68 -55.24 -13.26
C ALA A 53 66.60 -55.49 -14.34
N LEU A 54 67.05 -55.53 -15.59
CA LEU A 54 66.29 -56.10 -16.71
C LEU A 54 66.07 -57.60 -16.42
N VAL A 55 64.99 -57.92 -15.72
CA VAL A 55 64.41 -59.26 -15.70
C VAL A 55 63.26 -59.26 -16.68
N GLN A 56 63.46 -59.90 -17.84
CA GLN A 56 62.38 -60.32 -18.71
C GLN A 56 61.47 -61.28 -17.93
N ALA A 57 60.41 -60.74 -17.32
CA ALA A 57 59.31 -61.55 -16.88
C ALA A 57 58.64 -62.14 -18.14
N SER A 58 58.64 -63.47 -18.23
CA SER A 58 57.85 -64.18 -19.22
C SER A 58 56.39 -63.74 -19.12
N GLY A 59 55.65 -63.76 -20.24
CA GLY A 59 54.24 -63.34 -20.26
C GLY A 59 53.34 -63.99 -19.20
N GLN A 60 53.76 -65.11 -18.60
CA GLN A 60 53.06 -65.79 -17.51
C GLN A 60 53.17 -65.07 -16.15
N GLN A 61 54.33 -64.53 -15.76
CA GLN A 61 54.50 -63.84 -14.46
C GLN A 61 53.76 -62.51 -14.40
N ALA A 62 53.72 -61.76 -15.50
CA ALA A 62 52.93 -60.52 -15.60
C ALA A 62 51.41 -60.79 -15.57
N VAL A 63 50.97 -61.93 -16.12
CA VAL A 63 49.56 -62.37 -16.09
C VAL A 63 49.15 -62.79 -14.67
N GLU A 64 50.01 -63.49 -13.93
CA GLU A 64 49.74 -63.85 -12.53
C GLU A 64 49.70 -62.64 -11.59
N ALA A 65 50.61 -61.69 -11.75
CA ALA A 65 50.61 -60.44 -10.98
C ALA A 65 49.37 -59.57 -11.27
N LYS A 66 48.92 -59.54 -12.54
CA LYS A 66 47.67 -58.87 -12.91
C LYS A 66 46.45 -59.60 -12.36
N ALA A 67 46.45 -60.93 -12.36
CA ALA A 67 45.37 -61.74 -11.80
C ALA A 67 45.28 -61.62 -10.27
N SER A 68 46.40 -61.50 -9.56
CA SER A 68 46.41 -61.27 -8.10
C SER A 68 45.91 -59.86 -7.75
N MET A 69 46.31 -58.85 -8.51
CA MET A 69 45.85 -57.47 -8.34
C MET A 69 44.35 -57.32 -8.65
N VAL A 70 43.83 -57.99 -9.69
CA VAL A 70 42.38 -58.03 -9.99
C VAL A 70 41.61 -58.71 -8.85
N ARG A 71 42.15 -59.79 -8.25
CA ARG A 71 41.53 -60.43 -7.07
C ARG A 71 41.56 -59.54 -5.84
N GLN A 72 42.63 -58.77 -5.62
CA GLN A 72 42.72 -57.80 -4.52
C GLN A 72 41.75 -56.63 -4.72
N LEU A 73 41.65 -56.08 -5.93
CA LEU A 73 40.66 -55.03 -6.27
C LEU A 73 39.23 -55.54 -6.08
N ALA A 74 38.92 -56.76 -6.55
CA ALA A 74 37.60 -57.36 -6.34
C ALA A 74 37.27 -57.59 -4.85
N ARG A 75 38.28 -57.90 -4.02
CA ARG A 75 38.10 -58.05 -2.57
C ARG A 75 37.89 -56.71 -1.87
N LEU A 76 38.65 -55.68 -2.25
CA LEU A 76 38.47 -54.31 -1.74
C LEU A 76 37.10 -53.75 -2.11
N GLN A 77 36.63 -54.00 -3.33
CA GLN A 77 35.32 -53.52 -3.78
C GLN A 77 34.17 -54.18 -3.01
N ARG A 78 34.24 -55.49 -2.74
CA ARG A 78 33.27 -56.16 -1.86
C ARG A 78 33.29 -55.63 -0.42
N LEU A 79 34.48 -55.33 0.11
CA LEU A 79 34.61 -54.73 1.44
C LEU A 79 34.01 -53.32 1.48
N GLN A 80 34.17 -52.53 0.42
CA GLN A 80 33.54 -51.22 0.29
C GLN A 80 32.01 -51.34 0.25
N ASP A 81 31.48 -52.24 -0.57
CA ASP A 81 30.03 -52.49 -0.65
C ASP A 81 29.45 -52.92 0.71
N ASP A 82 30.16 -53.77 1.46
CA ASP A 82 29.76 -54.24 2.80
C ASP A 82 29.79 -53.11 3.84
N VAL A 83 30.79 -52.22 3.77
CA VAL A 83 30.88 -51.04 4.65
C VAL A 83 29.75 -50.06 4.35
N ASP A 84 29.44 -49.83 3.07
CA ASP A 84 28.36 -48.93 2.67
C ASP A 84 26.98 -49.43 3.11
N GLN A 85 26.73 -50.74 2.95
CA GLN A 85 25.48 -51.37 3.41
C GLN A 85 25.29 -51.26 4.92
N ARG A 86 26.33 -51.59 5.70
CA ARG A 86 26.29 -51.50 7.18
C ARG A 86 26.18 -50.05 7.66
N THR A 87 26.87 -49.12 7.02
CA THR A 87 26.78 -47.67 7.34
C THR A 87 25.37 -47.15 7.08
N LYS A 88 24.75 -47.58 5.97
CA LYS A 88 23.35 -47.25 5.67
C LYS A 88 22.41 -47.82 6.74
N ARG A 89 22.56 -49.10 7.11
CA ARG A 89 21.74 -49.75 8.13
C ARG A 89 21.86 -49.07 9.50
N LEU A 90 23.07 -48.71 9.91
CA LEU A 90 23.32 -47.97 11.14
C LEU A 90 22.63 -46.61 11.12
N ARG A 91 22.72 -45.87 10.02
CA ARG A 91 22.05 -44.57 9.85
C ARG A 91 20.52 -44.71 9.95
N ASP A 92 19.95 -45.72 9.30
CA ASP A 92 18.51 -45.98 9.33
C ASP A 92 18.04 -46.33 10.77
N LEU A 93 18.81 -47.14 11.51
CA LEU A 93 18.52 -47.48 12.90
C LEU A 93 18.65 -46.27 13.84
N MET A 94 19.69 -45.46 13.68
CA MET A 94 19.86 -44.22 14.47
C MET A 94 18.74 -43.21 14.19
N GLN A 95 18.33 -43.05 12.93
CA GLN A 95 17.18 -42.21 12.57
C GLN A 95 15.88 -42.75 13.19
N ALA A 96 15.65 -44.05 13.13
CA ALA A 96 14.49 -44.67 13.77
C ALA A 96 14.47 -44.45 15.29
N GLN A 97 15.61 -44.57 15.97
CA GLN A 97 15.73 -44.25 17.40
C GLN A 97 15.49 -42.78 17.70
N LEU A 98 16.08 -41.86 16.92
CA LEU A 98 15.85 -40.42 17.10
C LEU A 98 14.37 -40.05 16.91
N HIS A 99 13.70 -40.64 15.90
CA HIS A 99 12.27 -40.45 15.70
C HIS A 99 11.44 -41.04 16.84
N ALA A 100 11.80 -42.22 17.36
CA ALA A 100 11.14 -42.81 18.52
C ALA A 100 11.31 -41.94 19.78
N ALA A 101 12.53 -41.46 20.05
CA ALA A 101 12.83 -40.56 21.15
C ALA A 101 12.08 -39.23 21.02
N HIS A 102 12.03 -38.62 19.83
CA HIS A 102 11.23 -37.43 19.59
C HIS A 102 9.74 -37.65 19.82
N ARG A 103 9.18 -38.80 19.40
CA ARG A 103 7.78 -39.16 19.69
C ARG A 103 7.52 -39.33 21.19
N ALA A 104 8.44 -39.93 21.93
CA ALA A 104 8.33 -40.11 23.38
C ALA A 104 8.45 -38.78 24.15
N LEU A 105 9.31 -37.87 23.69
CA LEU A 105 9.49 -36.54 24.29
C LEU A 105 8.39 -35.54 23.91
N HIS A 106 7.66 -35.77 22.83
CA HIS A 106 6.64 -34.84 22.35
C HIS A 106 5.54 -34.54 23.38
N PRO A 107 4.92 -35.54 24.07
CA PRO A 107 3.94 -35.27 25.13
C PRO A 107 4.51 -34.46 26.29
N LEU A 108 5.77 -34.71 26.68
CA LEU A 108 6.44 -33.97 27.76
C LEU A 108 6.71 -32.52 27.36
N LYS A 109 7.20 -32.27 26.14
CA LYS A 109 7.37 -30.92 25.60
C LYS A 109 6.03 -30.17 25.54
N ALA A 110 4.97 -30.83 25.10
CA ALA A 110 3.62 -30.25 25.06
C ALA A 110 3.05 -29.96 26.46
N GLN A 111 3.35 -30.79 27.46
CA GLN A 111 2.97 -30.53 28.85
C GLN A 111 3.75 -29.36 29.45
N ALA A 112 5.06 -29.31 29.22
CA ALA A 112 5.90 -28.19 29.66
C ALA A 112 5.47 -26.86 29.03
N ALA A 113 5.13 -26.88 27.73
CA ALA A 113 4.58 -25.70 27.03
C ALA A 113 3.27 -25.21 27.68
N ARG A 114 2.34 -26.12 28.01
CA ARG A 114 1.09 -25.75 28.71
C ARG A 114 1.32 -25.18 30.11
N MET A 115 2.30 -25.70 30.85
CA MET A 115 2.67 -25.16 32.16
C MET A 115 3.27 -23.76 32.02
N GLN A 116 4.17 -23.56 31.05
CA GLN A 116 4.74 -22.26 30.73
C GLN A 116 3.67 -21.25 30.33
N GLU A 117 2.71 -21.64 29.48
CA GLU A 117 1.55 -20.82 29.12
C GLU A 117 0.71 -20.44 30.35
N GLY A 118 0.48 -21.37 31.28
CA GLY A 118 -0.23 -21.10 32.53
C GLY A 118 0.52 -20.10 33.43
N ILE A 119 1.85 -20.21 33.51
CA ILE A 119 2.69 -19.25 34.24
C ILE A 119 2.59 -17.87 33.57
N GLU A 120 2.76 -17.79 32.25
CA GLU A 120 2.63 -16.53 31.51
C GLU A 120 1.26 -15.87 31.72
N ALA A 121 0.17 -16.64 31.70
CA ALA A 121 -1.17 -16.14 31.96
C ALA A 121 -1.31 -15.54 33.37
N ILE A 122 -0.74 -16.19 34.38
CA ILE A 122 -0.73 -15.69 35.77
C ILE A 122 0.14 -14.43 35.87
N THR A 123 1.34 -14.43 35.28
CA THR A 123 2.24 -13.26 35.22
C THR A 123 1.54 -12.04 34.64
N LEU A 124 0.83 -12.21 33.51
CA LEU A 124 0.05 -11.14 32.87
C LEU A 124 -1.09 -10.64 33.75
N TYR A 125 -1.87 -11.54 34.37
CA TYR A 125 -2.98 -11.15 35.24
C TYR A 125 -2.51 -10.45 36.52
N LEU A 126 -1.37 -10.86 37.08
CA LEU A 126 -0.77 -10.21 38.26
C LEU A 126 -0.01 -8.92 37.93
N GLY A 127 0.27 -8.66 36.65
CA GLY A 127 1.04 -7.49 36.22
C GLY A 127 2.52 -7.56 36.62
N ILE A 128 3.08 -8.77 36.68
CA ILE A 128 4.53 -8.94 36.90
C ILE A 128 5.24 -8.42 35.65
N ASP A 129 6.27 -7.60 35.84
CA ASP A 129 7.00 -6.87 34.79
C ASP A 129 6.15 -5.86 33.99
N GLU A 130 5.03 -5.41 34.56
CA GLU A 130 4.23 -4.29 34.03
C GLU A 130 4.67 -2.95 34.64
N GLY A 131 4.86 -1.95 33.80
CA GLY A 131 5.12 -0.57 34.23
C GLY A 131 3.88 0.30 34.04
N ILE A 132 3.37 0.91 35.10
CA ILE A 132 2.24 1.85 35.04
C ILE A 132 2.73 3.24 35.43
N GLU A 133 2.52 4.20 34.55
CA GLU A 133 2.84 5.61 34.79
C GLU A 133 1.61 6.48 34.57
N MET A 134 1.40 7.44 35.47
CA MET A 134 0.34 8.44 35.35
C MET A 134 0.89 9.66 34.62
N LEU A 135 0.40 9.89 33.40
CA LEU A 135 0.80 11.02 32.56
C LEU A 135 0.07 12.31 32.93
N ARG A 136 -1.19 12.19 33.37
CA ARG A 136 -2.02 13.32 33.80
C ARG A 136 -2.93 12.89 34.96
N ASP A 137 -2.93 13.68 36.03
CA ASP A 137 -3.89 13.54 37.11
C ASP A 137 -5.10 14.46 36.89
N GLY A 138 -6.20 14.18 37.59
CA GLY A 138 -7.46 14.91 37.51
C GLY A 138 -8.62 14.10 38.09
N GLU A 139 -9.84 14.54 37.80
CA GLU A 139 -11.04 13.83 38.25
C GLU A 139 -11.27 12.54 37.43
N PRO A 140 -11.51 11.39 38.07
CA PRO A 140 -11.86 10.16 37.37
C PRO A 140 -13.27 10.23 36.77
N ALA A 141 -13.53 9.44 35.72
CA ALA A 141 -14.88 9.32 35.19
C ALA A 141 -15.80 8.63 36.21
N GLY A 142 -17.10 8.94 36.16
CA GLY A 142 -18.08 8.36 37.07
C GLY A 142 -18.12 6.82 37.03
N ALA A 143 -18.62 6.20 38.11
CA ALA A 143 -18.67 4.74 38.25
C ALA A 143 -19.44 4.06 37.10
N ASP A 144 -20.56 4.67 36.70
CA ASP A 144 -21.45 4.15 35.66
C ASP A 144 -21.00 4.53 34.23
N THR A 145 -19.88 5.24 34.07
CA THR A 145 -19.33 5.54 32.75
C THR A 145 -18.77 4.25 32.13
N PRO A 146 -19.23 3.83 30.94
CA PRO A 146 -18.76 2.62 30.28
C PRO A 146 -17.27 2.64 29.99
N VAL A 147 -16.62 1.48 30.09
CA VAL A 147 -15.22 1.30 29.65
C VAL A 147 -15.21 0.96 28.16
N VAL A 148 -14.60 1.81 27.36
CA VAL A 148 -14.53 1.61 25.90
C VAL A 148 -13.19 0.99 25.51
N LEU A 149 -13.22 -0.14 24.80
CA LEU A 149 -12.04 -0.80 24.25
C LEU A 149 -12.02 -0.60 22.74
N ARG A 150 -10.95 0.02 22.21
CA ARG A 150 -10.77 0.20 20.76
C ARG A 150 -10.01 -1.00 20.17
N GLN A 151 -10.49 -1.51 19.03
CA GLN A 151 -9.91 -2.69 18.40
C GLN A 151 -8.56 -2.39 17.76
N MET A 152 -8.44 -1.25 17.08
CA MET A 152 -7.25 -0.91 16.31
C MET A 152 -6.06 -0.61 17.22
N VAL A 153 -4.95 -1.31 17.01
CA VAL A 153 -3.66 -0.90 17.57
C VAL A 153 -3.19 0.32 16.77
N LEU A 154 -2.92 1.43 17.44
CA LEU A 154 -2.44 2.66 16.79
C LEU A 154 -0.91 2.69 16.70
N SER A 155 -0.37 3.58 15.88
CA SER A 155 1.06 3.85 15.80
C SER A 155 1.30 5.27 16.32
N ALA A 156 2.12 5.41 17.37
CA ALA A 156 2.32 6.69 18.04
C ALA A 156 2.89 7.75 17.09
N ASP A 157 3.87 7.38 16.26
CA ASP A 157 4.45 8.22 15.21
C ASP A 157 3.42 8.72 14.18
N GLN A 158 2.53 7.83 13.74
CA GLN A 158 1.47 8.17 12.79
C GLN A 158 0.42 9.07 13.44
N GLU A 159 0.05 8.86 14.70
CA GLU A 159 -0.96 9.68 15.36
C GLU A 159 -0.48 11.11 15.64
N CYS A 160 0.73 11.27 16.16
CA CYS A 160 1.23 12.59 16.49
C CYS A 160 1.77 13.35 15.26
N MET A 161 2.26 12.62 14.25
CA MET A 161 3.01 13.18 13.11
C MET A 161 4.18 14.10 13.53
N VAL A 162 4.62 14.03 14.78
CA VAL A 162 5.80 14.74 15.27
C VAL A 162 7.01 14.16 14.56
N ALA A 163 7.91 15.04 14.11
CA ALA A 163 9.07 14.67 13.31
C ALA A 163 8.73 13.82 12.06
N ALA A 164 7.51 13.91 11.51
CA ALA A 164 7.16 13.24 10.23
C ALA A 164 8.15 13.61 9.11
N GLU A 165 8.73 14.81 9.20
CA GLU A 165 9.82 15.33 8.38
C GLU A 165 11.10 14.49 8.38
N ASP A 166 11.41 13.83 9.50
CA ASP A 166 12.61 13.01 9.71
C ASP A 166 12.29 11.50 9.73
N GLY A 167 11.10 11.14 9.24
CA GLY A 167 10.63 9.76 9.18
C GLY A 167 9.78 9.33 10.39
N GLY A 168 9.32 10.27 11.22
CA GLY A 168 8.44 10.05 12.37
C GLY A 168 9.17 9.59 13.63
N LEU A 169 8.47 9.62 14.76
CA LEU A 169 8.98 9.13 16.04
C LEU A 169 9.31 7.62 16.01
N ASP A 170 10.21 7.21 16.88
CA ASP A 170 10.49 5.82 17.20
C ASP A 170 10.36 5.58 18.71
N VAL A 171 10.83 4.43 19.18
CA VAL A 171 10.80 4.08 20.61
C VAL A 171 11.57 5.06 21.51
N GLU A 172 12.65 5.69 21.02
CA GLU A 172 13.41 6.66 21.82
C GLU A 172 12.66 7.99 21.95
N GLY A 173 11.80 8.31 20.98
CA GLY A 173 10.96 9.52 20.97
C GLY A 173 9.60 9.38 21.67
N LEU A 174 9.34 8.32 22.44
CA LEU A 174 8.04 8.15 23.12
C LEU A 174 7.70 9.29 24.08
N ASP A 175 8.69 9.88 24.73
CA ASP A 175 8.47 11.02 25.62
C ASP A 175 7.94 12.25 24.87
N ASP A 176 8.38 12.46 23.63
CA ASP A 176 7.85 13.52 22.76
C ASP A 176 6.40 13.24 22.37
N PHE A 177 6.03 11.96 22.17
CA PHE A 177 4.64 11.56 21.95
C PHE A 177 3.77 11.86 23.17
N PHE A 178 4.23 11.57 24.39
CA PHE A 178 3.49 11.88 25.61
C PHE A 178 3.39 13.40 25.82
N ALA A 179 4.47 14.15 25.59
CA ALA A 179 4.44 15.61 25.65
C ALA A 179 3.44 16.20 24.65
N TRP A 180 3.41 15.68 23.42
CA TRP A 180 2.42 16.06 22.40
C TRP A 180 0.99 15.76 22.85
N LEU A 181 0.73 14.56 23.38
CA LEU A 181 -0.59 14.16 23.91
C LEU A 181 -1.11 15.13 24.98
N LEU A 182 -0.21 15.60 25.86
CA LEU A 182 -0.55 16.46 26.99
C LEU A 182 -0.65 17.95 26.62
N ALA A 183 -0.10 18.36 25.48
CA ALA A 183 -0.06 19.77 25.06
C ALA A 183 -1.44 20.34 24.67
N ASP A 184 -2.35 19.53 24.13
CA ASP A 184 -3.70 19.94 23.71
C ASP A 184 -4.69 18.77 23.90
N GLY A 185 -5.84 19.04 24.54
CA GLY A 185 -6.89 18.04 24.73
C GLY A 185 -7.39 17.42 23.42
N ARG A 186 -7.31 18.14 22.30
CA ARG A 186 -7.67 17.62 20.97
C ARG A 186 -6.74 16.50 20.50
N HIS A 187 -5.50 16.44 20.97
CA HIS A 187 -4.57 15.34 20.65
C HIS A 187 -4.99 14.06 21.36
N LEU A 188 -5.38 14.16 22.64
CA LEU A 188 -5.95 13.03 23.36
C LEU A 188 -7.28 12.60 22.74
N ASP A 189 -8.16 13.53 22.37
CA ASP A 189 -9.42 13.19 21.72
C ASP A 189 -9.23 12.58 20.33
N GLN A 190 -8.12 12.88 19.66
CA GLN A 190 -7.72 12.15 18.47
C GLN A 190 -7.35 10.71 18.82
N VAL A 191 -6.53 10.43 19.83
CA VAL A 191 -6.06 9.07 20.11
C VAL A 191 -7.13 8.21 20.80
N LEU A 192 -7.75 8.75 21.85
CA LEU A 192 -8.72 8.11 22.74
C LEU A 192 -9.78 9.14 23.20
N PRO A 193 -10.81 9.40 22.38
CA PRO A 193 -11.87 10.40 22.66
C PRO A 193 -12.78 10.01 23.81
N GLU A 194 -12.91 8.71 24.10
CA GLU A 194 -13.86 8.24 25.09
C GLU A 194 -13.42 8.62 26.51
N PRO A 195 -14.34 9.13 27.36
CA PRO A 195 -13.99 9.62 28.69
C PRO A 195 -13.46 8.50 29.60
N LYS A 196 -13.85 7.24 29.38
CA LYS A 196 -13.26 6.08 30.04
C LYS A 196 -12.97 5.01 28.99
N GLY A 197 -11.70 4.72 28.72
CA GLY A 197 -11.36 3.79 27.65
C GLY A 197 -9.90 3.37 27.61
N ILE A 198 -9.62 2.40 26.74
CA ILE A 198 -8.30 1.78 26.55
C ILE A 198 -8.04 1.64 25.05
N VAL A 199 -6.84 2.02 24.64
CA VAL A 199 -6.33 1.78 23.29
C VAL A 199 -4.89 1.25 23.35
N ALA A 200 -4.58 0.29 22.49
CA ALA A 200 -3.22 -0.22 22.32
C ALA A 200 -2.47 0.61 21.28
N LEU A 201 -1.19 0.87 21.52
CA LEU A 201 -0.30 1.57 20.60
C LEU A 201 1.04 0.83 20.47
N VAL A 202 1.70 1.04 19.34
CA VAL A 202 3.12 0.75 19.13
C VAL A 202 3.87 2.07 18.87
N PRO A 203 5.16 2.19 19.22
CA PRO A 203 5.93 3.39 18.90
C PRO A 203 5.92 3.74 17.41
N SER A 204 6.21 2.75 16.55
CA SER A 204 6.26 2.94 15.11
C SER A 204 6.10 1.64 14.34
N ARG A 205 5.39 1.70 13.21
CA ARG A 205 5.33 0.62 12.21
C ARG A 205 6.36 0.78 11.09
N THR A 206 6.97 1.94 11.01
CA THR A 206 7.88 2.31 9.92
C THR A 206 9.19 1.54 10.08
N GLU A 207 9.57 0.77 9.06
CA GLU A 207 10.88 0.10 9.07
C GLU A 207 12.00 1.13 8.88
N ARG A 208 12.93 1.17 9.83
CA ARG A 208 14.07 2.09 9.82
C ARG A 208 15.39 1.34 9.90
N ARG A 209 16.43 1.93 9.32
CA ARG A 209 17.80 1.47 9.43
C ARG A 209 18.61 2.49 10.23
N TYR A 210 18.94 2.14 11.46
CA TYR A 210 19.65 2.99 12.41
C TYR A 210 21.18 2.95 12.22
N GLY A 211 21.68 1.92 11.53
CA GLY A 211 23.11 1.81 11.25
C GLY A 211 23.50 0.56 10.46
N ALA A 212 24.81 0.28 10.44
CA ALA A 212 25.36 -0.89 9.78
C ALA A 212 25.17 -2.19 10.60
N ASP A 213 25.05 -2.11 11.93
CA ASP A 213 24.92 -3.27 12.81
C ASP A 213 23.54 -3.94 12.67
N PRO A 214 23.47 -5.19 12.18
CA PRO A 214 22.21 -5.91 12.06
C PRO A 214 21.53 -6.20 13.41
N TRP A 215 22.29 -6.40 14.48
CA TRP A 215 21.74 -6.74 15.80
C TRP A 215 21.06 -5.55 16.46
N PHE A 216 21.70 -4.38 16.43
CA PHE A 216 21.08 -3.14 16.88
C PHE A 216 19.81 -2.82 16.10
N ASN A 217 19.83 -2.95 14.76
CA ASN A 217 18.63 -2.75 13.94
C ASN A 217 17.49 -3.73 14.31
N ALA A 218 17.82 -4.99 14.58
CA ALA A 218 16.82 -5.98 15.00
C ALA A 218 16.24 -5.67 16.40
N ALA A 219 17.07 -5.21 17.33
CA ALA A 219 16.64 -4.78 18.66
C ALA A 219 15.70 -3.57 18.57
N MET A 220 16.07 -2.54 17.80
CA MET A 220 15.23 -1.37 17.56
C MET A 220 13.93 -1.72 16.85
N LYS A 221 13.95 -2.65 15.88
CA LYS A 221 12.73 -3.14 15.23
C LYS A 221 11.80 -3.80 16.24
N LYS A 222 12.35 -4.64 17.13
CA LYS A 222 11.58 -5.29 18.20
C LYS A 222 10.99 -4.26 19.18
N ALA A 223 11.77 -3.26 19.58
CA ALA A 223 11.33 -2.21 20.48
C ALA A 223 10.24 -1.32 19.87
N ASN A 224 10.34 -0.98 18.58
CA ASN A 224 9.30 -0.24 17.86
C ASN A 224 7.98 -1.02 17.70
N ALA A 225 8.03 -2.36 17.77
CA ALA A 225 6.86 -3.22 17.72
C ALA A 225 6.28 -3.57 19.11
N ALA A 226 6.92 -3.10 20.20
CA ALA A 226 6.43 -3.33 21.55
C ALA A 226 5.09 -2.61 21.76
N THR A 227 4.11 -3.30 22.34
CA THR A 227 2.78 -2.74 22.56
C THR A 227 2.71 -2.10 23.94
N PHE A 228 2.23 -0.86 24.01
CA PHE A 228 1.84 -0.21 25.26
C PHE A 228 0.37 0.20 25.21
N PHE A 229 -0.26 0.36 26.37
CA PHE A 229 -1.66 0.76 26.45
C PHE A 229 -1.79 2.17 27.00
N LEU A 230 -2.64 2.97 26.36
CA LEU A 230 -3.10 4.23 26.92
C LEU A 230 -4.46 4.00 27.58
N VAL A 231 -4.60 4.41 28.84
CA VAL A 231 -5.81 4.24 29.63
C VAL A 231 -6.29 5.61 30.08
N ARG A 232 -7.47 6.01 29.58
CA ARG A 232 -8.15 7.24 29.97
C ARG A 232 -9.25 6.92 30.97
N ASN A 233 -9.33 7.71 32.03
CA ASN A 233 -10.40 7.63 33.02
C ASN A 233 -10.76 9.03 33.53
N GLY A 234 -11.75 9.64 32.89
CA GLY A 234 -12.10 11.04 33.04
C GLY A 234 -10.99 11.94 32.52
N GLU A 235 -10.44 12.73 33.42
CA GLU A 235 -9.29 13.59 33.16
C GLU A 235 -7.97 12.83 33.35
N ARG A 236 -7.97 11.72 34.08
CA ARG A 236 -6.76 10.92 34.32
C ARG A 236 -6.32 10.18 33.09
N LEU A 237 -5.01 10.16 32.88
CA LEU A 237 -4.36 9.48 31.77
C LEU A 237 -3.18 8.67 32.27
N TYR A 238 -3.17 7.39 31.91
CA TYR A 238 -2.11 6.45 32.27
C TYR A 238 -1.52 5.80 31.02
N VAL A 239 -0.24 5.46 31.11
CA VAL A 239 0.42 4.56 30.16
C VAL A 239 0.80 3.26 30.88
N VAL A 240 0.60 2.14 30.20
CA VAL A 240 0.91 0.79 30.70
C VAL A 240 1.87 0.10 29.74
N PHE A 241 3.10 -0.11 30.18
CA PHE A 241 4.14 -0.85 29.48
C PHE A 241 4.13 -2.32 29.88
N ASN A 242 4.34 -3.21 28.90
CA ASN A 242 4.25 -4.66 29.07
C ASN A 242 5.04 -5.37 27.95
N GLU A 243 5.13 -6.71 28.03
CA GLU A 243 5.86 -7.51 27.05
C GLU A 243 5.02 -8.03 25.86
N LEU A 244 3.72 -7.73 25.80
CA LEU A 244 2.88 -8.18 24.69
C LEU A 244 3.25 -7.45 23.39
N MET A 245 3.14 -8.19 22.28
CA MET A 245 3.32 -7.67 20.94
C MET A 245 2.06 -8.01 20.13
N LEU A 246 1.25 -7.01 19.84
CA LEU A 246 0.01 -7.16 19.10
C LEU A 246 0.20 -6.85 17.62
N GLN A 247 -0.38 -7.70 16.76
CA GLN A 247 -0.33 -7.54 15.31
C GLN A 247 -1.55 -6.79 14.78
N GLY A 248 -1.73 -5.55 15.22
CA GLY A 248 -2.71 -4.62 14.65
C GLY A 248 -4.08 -4.58 15.31
N ARG A 249 -4.48 -5.60 16.08
CA ARG A 249 -5.79 -5.65 16.78
C ARG A 249 -5.68 -6.02 18.26
N LEU A 250 -6.56 -5.44 19.07
CA LEU A 250 -6.70 -5.70 20.51
C LEU A 250 -7.59 -6.92 20.80
N PHE A 251 -8.66 -7.07 20.01
CA PHE A 251 -9.62 -8.16 20.10
C PHE A 251 -10.02 -8.61 18.68
N PRO A 252 -10.50 -9.85 18.51
CA PRO A 252 -10.68 -10.45 17.19
C PRO A 252 -11.71 -9.72 16.34
N ALA A 253 -11.52 -9.75 15.01
CA ALA A 253 -12.54 -9.33 14.06
C ALA A 253 -13.70 -10.33 13.99
N ALA A 254 -14.87 -9.88 13.53
CA ALA A 254 -16.07 -10.73 13.45
C ALA A 254 -15.85 -11.98 12.58
N ASP A 255 -15.05 -11.88 11.52
CA ASP A 255 -14.76 -12.97 10.58
C ASP A 255 -13.35 -13.57 10.73
N GLU A 256 -12.53 -13.09 11.66
CA GLU A 256 -11.11 -13.43 11.75
C GLU A 256 -10.88 -14.94 11.90
N PHE A 257 -11.56 -15.58 12.85
CA PHE A 257 -11.46 -17.03 13.02
C PHE A 257 -12.05 -17.81 11.85
N ALA A 258 -13.17 -17.35 11.29
CA ALA A 258 -13.80 -18.02 10.16
C ALA A 258 -12.93 -17.95 8.88
N SER A 259 -12.15 -16.87 8.74
CA SER A 259 -11.26 -16.64 7.60
C SER A 259 -10.09 -17.65 7.56
N LEU A 260 -9.62 -18.10 8.73
CA LEU A 260 -8.55 -19.10 8.84
C LEU A 260 -8.93 -20.46 8.22
N PHE A 261 -10.22 -20.77 8.20
CA PHE A 261 -10.76 -22.01 7.62
C PHE A 261 -11.17 -21.85 6.16
N ARG A 262 -10.61 -20.88 5.44
CA ARG A 262 -10.84 -20.66 4.00
C ARG A 262 -9.52 -20.69 3.21
N ASP A 263 -9.59 -21.16 1.97
CA ASP A 263 -8.48 -21.09 1.02
C ASP A 263 -8.31 -19.67 0.44
N TYR A 264 -7.24 -19.45 -0.34
CA TYR A 264 -6.96 -18.17 -1.01
C TYR A 264 -8.05 -17.72 -2.01
N ARG A 265 -8.99 -18.60 -2.37
CA ARG A 265 -10.16 -18.30 -3.21
C ARG A 265 -11.45 -18.13 -2.38
N GLY A 266 -11.35 -18.12 -1.06
CA GLY A 266 -12.47 -17.97 -0.12
C GLY A 266 -13.30 -19.23 0.13
N ARG A 267 -12.88 -20.39 -0.38
CA ARG A 267 -13.61 -21.66 -0.24
C ARG A 267 -13.29 -22.31 1.11
N PRO A 268 -14.27 -22.92 1.80
CA PRO A 268 -14.02 -23.62 3.06
C PRO A 268 -12.98 -24.74 2.91
N LEU A 269 -12.10 -24.88 3.90
CA LEU A 269 -11.15 -25.98 3.99
C LEU A 269 -11.87 -27.29 4.34
N GLU A 270 -11.36 -28.41 3.83
CA GLU A 270 -11.91 -29.74 4.14
C GLU A 270 -11.52 -30.18 5.56
N PRO A 271 -12.49 -30.51 6.43
CA PRO A 271 -12.20 -31.00 7.77
C PRO A 271 -11.26 -32.21 7.78
N GLY A 272 -10.24 -32.18 8.64
CA GLY A 272 -9.26 -33.25 8.77
C GLY A 272 -8.12 -33.23 7.75
N SER A 273 -8.19 -32.37 6.72
CA SER A 273 -7.07 -32.14 5.81
C SER A 273 -5.86 -31.54 6.53
N HIS A 274 -4.67 -31.63 5.92
CA HIS A 274 -3.46 -31.00 6.47
C HIS A 274 -3.61 -29.46 6.58
N GLN A 275 -4.32 -28.83 5.64
CA GLN A 275 -4.59 -27.39 5.70
C GLN A 275 -5.54 -27.05 6.85
N TRP A 276 -6.55 -27.88 7.10
CA TRP A 276 -7.45 -27.73 8.25
C TRP A 276 -6.71 -27.81 9.58
N LYS A 277 -5.82 -28.79 9.76
CA LYS A 277 -5.01 -28.90 10.99
C LYS A 277 -4.15 -27.67 11.22
N LYS A 278 -3.54 -27.12 10.16
CA LYS A 278 -2.80 -25.85 10.23
C LYS A 278 -3.70 -24.67 10.61
N ALA A 279 -4.94 -24.63 10.10
CA ALA A 279 -5.91 -23.61 10.46
C ALA A 279 -6.35 -23.74 11.93
N GLU A 280 -6.53 -24.95 12.45
CA GLU A 280 -6.80 -25.18 13.88
C GLU A 280 -5.65 -24.68 14.76
N GLU A 281 -4.40 -25.02 14.42
CA GLU A 281 -3.21 -24.55 15.14
C GLU A 281 -3.10 -23.01 15.12
N ALA A 282 -3.40 -22.39 13.98
CA ALA A 282 -3.42 -20.93 13.84
C ALA A 282 -4.54 -20.31 14.68
N ALA A 283 -5.76 -20.84 14.61
CA ALA A 283 -6.91 -20.34 15.37
C ALA A 283 -6.68 -20.46 16.88
N ASP A 284 -6.09 -21.56 17.34
CA ASP A 284 -5.72 -21.74 18.74
C ASP A 284 -4.64 -20.75 19.18
N THR A 285 -3.67 -20.46 18.32
CA THR A 285 -2.62 -19.47 18.60
C THR A 285 -3.19 -18.06 18.70
N THR A 286 -4.02 -17.66 17.75
CA THR A 286 -4.72 -16.38 17.75
C THR A 286 -5.63 -16.23 18.96
N ARG A 287 -6.40 -17.29 19.30
CA ARG A 287 -7.25 -17.31 20.50
C ARG A 287 -6.43 -17.12 21.78
N ARG A 288 -5.30 -17.82 21.92
CA ARG A 288 -4.39 -17.64 23.06
C ARG A 288 -3.86 -16.22 23.15
N GLN A 289 -3.49 -15.60 22.03
CA GLN A 289 -3.02 -14.21 22.01
C GLN A 289 -4.08 -13.24 22.54
N TYR A 290 -5.34 -13.33 22.09
CA TYR A 290 -6.42 -12.47 22.58
C TYR A 290 -6.80 -12.77 24.04
N MET A 291 -6.70 -14.02 24.49
CA MET A 291 -6.87 -14.33 25.92
C MET A 291 -5.79 -13.69 26.79
N LYS A 292 -4.53 -13.63 26.33
CA LYS A 292 -3.45 -12.93 27.03
C LYS A 292 -3.75 -11.44 27.18
N VAL A 293 -4.27 -10.79 26.13
CA VAL A 293 -4.74 -9.40 26.18
C VAL A 293 -5.85 -9.25 27.23
N GLY A 294 -6.86 -10.12 27.17
CA GLY A 294 -7.98 -10.09 28.09
C GLY A 294 -7.56 -10.22 29.56
N LEU A 295 -6.62 -11.13 29.86
CA LEU A 295 -6.07 -11.31 31.21
C LEU A 295 -5.30 -10.10 31.70
N LEU A 296 -4.50 -9.46 30.84
CA LEU A 296 -3.78 -8.23 31.19
C LEU A 296 -4.78 -7.12 31.53
N LEU A 297 -5.77 -6.87 30.66
CA LEU A 297 -6.74 -5.80 30.86
C LEU A 297 -7.63 -6.05 32.09
N GLN A 298 -8.09 -7.29 32.29
CA GLN A 298 -8.88 -7.65 33.47
C GLN A 298 -8.05 -7.51 34.74
N GLY A 299 -6.81 -7.99 34.73
CA GLY A 299 -5.90 -7.83 35.86
C GLY A 299 -5.67 -6.36 36.19
N LEU A 300 -5.52 -5.49 35.18
CA LEU A 300 -5.38 -4.05 35.35
C LEU A 300 -6.62 -3.45 36.05
N ALA A 301 -7.83 -3.87 35.66
CA ALA A 301 -9.07 -3.44 36.28
C ALA A 301 -9.23 -3.92 37.73
N ASP A 302 -8.77 -5.12 38.05
CA ASP A 302 -8.95 -5.75 39.36
C ASP A 302 -7.93 -5.30 40.41
N ARG A 303 -6.66 -5.18 40.03
CA ARG A 303 -5.54 -4.98 40.98
C ARG A 303 -5.09 -3.52 41.11
N THR A 304 -5.55 -2.63 40.23
CA THR A 304 -5.11 -1.23 40.19
C THR A 304 -6.27 -0.26 40.28
N THR A 305 -5.98 1.02 40.48
CA THR A 305 -6.97 2.08 40.57
C THR A 305 -7.21 2.82 39.25
N VAL A 306 -6.57 2.41 38.15
CA VAL A 306 -6.57 3.18 36.90
C VAL A 306 -7.96 3.34 36.27
N LEU A 307 -8.87 2.38 36.50
CA LEU A 307 -10.27 2.42 36.03
C LEU A 307 -11.28 2.74 37.15
N HIS A 308 -10.82 2.98 38.40
CA HIS A 308 -11.72 3.32 39.49
C HIS A 308 -12.33 4.72 39.32
N PRO A 309 -13.59 4.93 39.76
CA PRO A 309 -14.47 3.96 40.42
C PRO A 309 -15.14 2.97 39.47
N HIS A 310 -15.39 1.76 39.99
CA HIS A 310 -16.15 0.70 39.31
C HIS A 310 -17.66 0.82 39.58
N PRO A 311 -18.50 0.35 38.64
CA PRO A 311 -19.94 0.24 38.87
C PRO A 311 -20.25 -0.74 40.02
N VAL A 312 -21.41 -0.58 40.66
CA VAL A 312 -21.82 -1.38 41.84
C VAL A 312 -21.90 -2.88 41.52
N GLN A 313 -22.24 -3.22 40.27
CA GLN A 313 -22.33 -4.59 39.78
C GLN A 313 -20.95 -5.25 39.54
N GLY A 314 -19.86 -4.48 39.67
CA GLY A 314 -18.50 -4.89 39.32
C GLY A 314 -18.17 -4.67 37.84
N LEU A 315 -16.88 -4.66 37.52
CA LEU A 315 -16.36 -4.53 36.17
C LEU A 315 -15.61 -5.81 35.79
N ASN A 316 -16.14 -6.54 34.80
CA ASN A 316 -15.45 -7.67 34.18
C ASN A 316 -15.41 -7.43 32.67
N LEU A 317 -14.21 -7.16 32.14
CA LEU A 317 -13.96 -6.87 30.73
C LEU A 317 -14.12 -8.10 29.83
N LEU A 318 -14.15 -9.30 30.41
CA LEU A 318 -14.27 -10.58 29.71
C LEU A 318 -15.68 -11.17 29.78
N ASP A 319 -16.59 -10.59 30.56
CA ASP A 319 -17.95 -11.08 30.72
C ASP A 319 -18.86 -10.52 29.62
N GLN A 320 -19.56 -11.41 28.92
CA GLN A 320 -20.52 -11.05 27.89
C GLN A 320 -21.65 -10.17 28.46
N ASN A 321 -22.08 -10.41 29.71
CA ASN A 321 -23.14 -9.58 30.31
C ASN A 321 -22.69 -8.13 30.50
N ALA A 322 -21.41 -7.89 30.79
CA ALA A 322 -20.89 -6.52 30.91
C ALA A 322 -20.89 -5.80 29.56
N ILE A 323 -20.73 -6.52 28.46
CA ILE A 323 -20.83 -5.99 27.09
C ILE A 323 -22.29 -5.72 26.73
N ASP A 324 -23.17 -6.69 26.96
CA ASP A 324 -24.60 -6.61 26.61
C ASP A 324 -25.32 -5.51 27.41
N ASP A 325 -24.95 -5.32 28.68
CA ASP A 325 -25.47 -4.25 29.55
C ASP A 325 -24.85 -2.87 29.23
N GLY A 326 -23.90 -2.79 28.30
CA GLY A 326 -23.21 -1.56 27.90
C GLY A 326 -22.24 -1.00 28.93
N ARG A 327 -21.82 -1.79 29.95
CA ARG A 327 -20.74 -1.40 30.88
C ARG A 327 -19.36 -1.45 30.22
N VAL A 328 -19.20 -2.33 29.25
CA VAL A 328 -18.01 -2.46 28.40
C VAL A 328 -18.45 -2.29 26.95
N VAL A 329 -17.80 -1.40 26.23
CA VAL A 329 -18.12 -1.13 24.82
C VAL A 329 -16.92 -1.50 23.96
N LEU A 330 -17.14 -2.41 23.01
CA LEU A 330 -16.12 -2.78 22.02
C LEU A 330 -16.33 -1.95 20.75
N VAL A 331 -15.30 -1.22 20.33
CA VAL A 331 -15.33 -0.41 19.11
C VAL A 331 -14.51 -1.12 18.03
N PRO A 332 -15.13 -1.75 17.01
CA PRO A 332 -14.45 -2.50 15.96
C PRO A 332 -13.89 -1.56 14.87
N ASP A 333 -13.07 -0.59 15.27
CA ASP A 333 -12.50 0.43 14.38
C ASP A 333 -11.35 -0.06 13.48
N ALA A 334 -10.95 -1.33 13.59
CA ALA A 334 -10.03 -1.98 12.65
C ALA A 334 -10.77 -2.75 11.53
N GLU A 335 -12.11 -2.73 11.52
CA GLU A 335 -12.94 -3.42 10.53
C GLU A 335 -13.60 -2.41 9.57
N ASP A 336 -13.20 -2.43 8.30
CA ASP A 336 -13.73 -1.56 7.24
C ASP A 336 -15.26 -1.62 7.12
N ALA A 337 -15.86 -2.78 7.45
CA ALA A 337 -17.32 -2.98 7.41
C ALA A 337 -18.08 -2.15 8.45
N TYR A 338 -17.42 -1.79 9.56
CA TYR A 338 -17.98 -0.99 10.65
C TYR A 338 -17.43 0.45 10.67
N ALA A 339 -16.36 0.72 9.92
CA ALA A 339 -15.89 2.07 9.67
C ALA A 339 -16.89 2.79 8.73
N LEU A 340 -17.49 3.87 9.22
CA LEU A 340 -18.22 4.78 8.34
C LEU A 340 -17.22 5.39 7.36
N SER A 341 -17.23 4.94 6.10
CA SER A 341 -16.51 5.66 5.06
C SER A 341 -17.21 6.99 4.83
N ASP A 342 -16.45 8.06 4.81
CA ASP A 342 -16.92 9.40 4.44
C ASP A 342 -17.11 9.53 2.90
N GLY A 343 -16.95 8.43 2.16
CA GLY A 343 -16.94 8.40 0.71
C GLY A 343 -15.69 9.04 0.10
N SER A 344 -14.68 9.39 0.90
CA SER A 344 -13.45 10.01 0.41
C SER A 344 -12.67 9.05 -0.48
N GLU A 345 -12.17 9.58 -1.59
CA GLU A 345 -11.20 8.91 -2.45
C GLU A 345 -9.94 8.59 -1.63
N ARG A 346 -9.31 7.42 -1.87
CA ARG A 346 -8.06 7.07 -1.19
C ARG A 346 -6.95 8.04 -1.58
N PHE A 347 -6.04 8.36 -0.65
CA PHE A 347 -4.95 9.31 -0.91
C PHE A 347 -4.15 8.95 -2.17
N THR A 348 -3.81 7.67 -2.37
CA THR A 348 -3.00 7.22 -3.50
C THR A 348 -3.68 7.43 -4.85
N ASP A 349 -5.00 7.25 -4.90
CA ASP A 349 -5.77 7.37 -6.14
C ASP A 349 -5.98 8.86 -6.48
N TRP A 350 -6.34 9.64 -5.46
CA TRP A 350 -6.40 11.10 -5.53
C TRP A 350 -5.06 11.70 -5.99
N HIS A 351 -3.96 11.25 -5.39
CA HIS A 351 -2.61 11.75 -5.67
C HIS A 351 -2.19 11.48 -7.11
N LYS A 352 -2.42 10.26 -7.63
CA LYS A 352 -2.19 9.92 -9.04
C LYS A 352 -3.02 10.78 -9.98
N ARG A 353 -4.32 10.94 -9.69
CA ARG A 353 -5.25 11.73 -10.50
C ARG A 353 -4.86 13.21 -10.55
N VAL A 354 -4.46 13.77 -9.42
CA VAL A 354 -4.00 15.16 -9.29
C VAL A 354 -2.65 15.36 -9.99
N ASN A 355 -1.70 14.44 -9.82
CA ASN A 355 -0.39 14.52 -10.47
C ASN A 355 -0.42 14.28 -11.98
N ALA A 356 -1.40 13.54 -12.50
CA ALA A 356 -1.60 13.38 -13.95
C ALA A 356 -1.79 14.73 -14.69
N GLN A 357 -2.20 15.78 -13.97
CA GLN A 357 -2.41 17.11 -14.54
C GLN A 357 -1.12 17.93 -14.69
N LEU A 358 -0.01 17.48 -14.08
CA LEU A 358 1.26 18.22 -14.04
C LEU A 358 1.77 18.55 -15.45
N ARG A 359 2.05 19.84 -15.68
CA ARG A 359 2.56 20.36 -16.96
C ARG A 359 3.46 21.57 -16.74
N PRO A 360 4.31 21.93 -17.72
CA PRO A 360 5.10 23.14 -17.65
C PRO A 360 4.23 24.38 -17.39
N GLY A 361 4.67 25.19 -16.44
CA GLY A 361 4.00 26.38 -15.93
C GLY A 361 3.12 26.16 -14.70
N MET A 362 2.77 24.91 -14.38
CA MET A 362 2.20 24.56 -13.07
C MET A 362 3.26 24.59 -11.97
N ARG A 363 2.80 24.58 -10.73
CA ARG A 363 3.60 24.51 -9.52
C ARG A 363 3.43 23.16 -8.84
N GLY A 364 4.52 22.67 -8.26
CA GLY A 364 4.54 21.44 -7.48
C GLY A 364 5.50 21.54 -6.29
N ILE A 365 5.33 20.64 -5.35
CA ILE A 365 6.22 20.48 -4.19
C ILE A 365 6.84 19.08 -4.25
N VAL A 366 8.12 18.97 -3.91
CA VAL A 366 8.87 17.71 -3.95
C VAL A 366 9.15 17.24 -2.53
N ALA A 367 8.67 16.06 -2.16
CA ALA A 367 8.97 15.38 -0.90
C ALA A 367 10.37 14.79 -0.93
N SER A 368 11.39 15.66 -0.92
CA SER A 368 12.80 15.26 -1.01
C SER A 368 13.31 14.42 0.17
N ARG A 369 12.60 14.44 1.30
CA ARG A 369 12.90 13.60 2.47
C ARG A 369 12.20 12.23 2.45
N SER A 370 11.28 12.01 1.51
CA SER A 370 10.58 10.72 1.38
C SER A 370 11.53 9.58 1.05
N THR A 371 11.18 8.37 1.49
CA THR A 371 11.97 7.16 1.21
C THR A 371 12.10 6.93 -0.29
N ALA A 372 11.00 7.09 -1.04
CA ALA A 372 10.98 6.92 -2.50
C ALA A 372 11.92 7.89 -3.24
N PHE A 373 12.10 9.13 -2.74
CA PHE A 373 13.08 10.04 -3.30
C PHE A 373 14.50 9.61 -2.92
N ARG A 374 14.78 9.37 -1.63
CA ARG A 374 16.13 9.02 -1.17
C ARG A 374 16.68 7.74 -1.78
N ASP A 375 15.84 6.74 -2.04
CA ASP A 375 16.25 5.47 -2.66
C ASP A 375 16.81 5.68 -4.08
N LEU A 376 16.39 6.74 -4.76
CA LEU A 376 16.92 7.14 -6.07
C LEU A 376 18.36 7.70 -6.01
N ALA A 377 18.90 7.92 -4.82
CA ALA A 377 20.32 8.21 -4.59
C ALA A 377 21.20 6.94 -4.58
N TYR A 378 20.62 5.76 -4.31
CA TYR A 378 21.36 4.51 -4.08
C TYR A 378 21.26 3.51 -5.25
N GLY A 379 20.54 3.85 -6.32
CA GLY A 379 20.10 2.91 -7.37
C GLY A 379 21.09 2.56 -8.50
N ARG A 380 22.40 2.73 -8.34
CA ARG A 380 23.40 2.25 -9.33
C ARG A 380 24.44 1.40 -8.62
N GLU A 381 24.70 0.20 -9.15
CA GLU A 381 25.74 -0.74 -8.66
C GLU A 381 27.16 -0.14 -8.67
N ASP A 382 27.35 1.00 -9.34
CA ASP A 382 28.54 1.81 -9.25
C ASP A 382 28.36 2.91 -8.21
N TYR A 383 29.26 2.94 -7.22
CA TYR A 383 29.47 3.99 -6.22
C TYR A 383 29.86 5.38 -6.81
N GLN A 384 29.32 5.73 -7.99
CA GLN A 384 29.52 7.00 -8.66
C GLN A 384 28.37 7.99 -8.35
N ARG A 385 28.47 8.54 -7.13
CA ARG A 385 28.18 9.92 -6.73
C ARG A 385 26.96 10.63 -7.35
N GLY A 386 25.76 10.35 -6.84
CA GLY A 386 24.69 11.34 -6.79
C GLY A 386 23.27 10.85 -7.11
N HIS A 387 22.31 11.73 -6.90
CA HIS A 387 20.88 11.47 -7.05
C HIS A 387 20.44 11.46 -8.52
N SER A 388 19.80 10.37 -8.97
CA SER A 388 19.44 10.18 -10.39
C SER A 388 18.48 11.22 -10.96
N ARG A 389 17.64 11.84 -10.11
CA ARG A 389 16.71 12.91 -10.52
C ARG A 389 17.29 14.32 -10.44
N LEU A 390 18.48 14.51 -9.88
CA LEU A 390 19.08 15.83 -9.69
C LEU A 390 20.14 16.13 -10.74
N HIS A 391 20.24 17.41 -11.11
CA HIS A 391 21.32 17.92 -11.92
C HIS A 391 21.81 19.27 -11.36
N PRO A 392 23.10 19.38 -10.96
CA PRO A 392 24.07 18.29 -10.89
C PRO A 392 23.65 17.20 -9.88
N PRO A 393 24.09 15.93 -10.05
CA PRO A 393 23.65 14.81 -9.19
C PRO A 393 23.99 14.96 -7.70
N THR A 394 24.98 15.79 -7.37
CA THR A 394 25.42 16.05 -5.99
C THR A 394 24.82 17.33 -5.41
N ALA A 395 23.87 17.99 -6.11
CA ALA A 395 23.19 19.15 -5.55
C ALA A 395 22.31 18.75 -4.36
N ASP A 396 22.17 19.67 -3.40
CA ASP A 396 21.14 19.55 -2.36
C ASP A 396 19.76 19.40 -3.00
N ALA A 397 18.92 18.56 -2.41
CA ALA A 397 17.57 18.34 -2.91
C ALA A 397 16.70 19.60 -2.76
N PRO A 398 15.66 19.77 -3.61
CA PRO A 398 14.71 20.87 -3.43
C PRO A 398 14.05 20.79 -2.04
N SER A 399 13.89 21.93 -1.37
CA SER A 399 13.22 21.99 -0.07
C SER A 399 11.78 21.46 -0.18
N PRO A 400 11.33 20.59 0.75
CA PRO A 400 9.97 20.06 0.79
C PRO A 400 8.94 21.10 1.24
N ASP A 401 9.39 22.24 1.77
CA ASP A 401 8.54 23.32 2.28
C ASP A 401 8.28 24.42 1.24
N THR A 402 8.90 24.28 0.07
CA THR A 402 8.89 25.31 -0.97
C THR A 402 8.05 24.87 -2.17
N VAL A 403 7.18 25.76 -2.63
CA VAL A 403 6.44 25.60 -3.89
C VAL A 403 7.34 25.99 -5.06
N HIS A 404 7.57 25.05 -5.98
CA HIS A 404 8.42 25.27 -7.14
C HIS A 404 7.62 25.30 -8.45
N THR A 405 8.02 26.13 -9.40
CA THR A 405 7.44 26.14 -10.75
C THR A 405 8.10 25.08 -11.63
N ILE A 406 7.27 24.33 -12.36
CA ILE A 406 7.71 23.39 -13.39
C ILE A 406 8.00 24.20 -14.64
N GLU A 407 9.25 24.20 -15.09
CA GLU A 407 9.67 25.08 -16.20
C GLU A 407 9.61 24.38 -17.56
N GLU A 408 9.80 23.07 -17.59
CA GLU A 408 10.06 22.34 -18.82
C GLU A 408 9.52 20.90 -18.76
N ARG A 409 9.12 20.36 -19.92
CA ARG A 409 8.82 18.94 -20.12
C ARG A 409 9.85 18.38 -21.10
N ARG A 410 10.56 17.35 -20.67
CA ARG A 410 11.53 16.61 -21.47
C ARG A 410 10.83 15.63 -22.42
N PRO A 411 11.51 15.19 -23.50
CA PRO A 411 10.96 14.21 -24.44
C PRO A 411 10.60 12.87 -23.80
N ASP A 412 11.26 12.48 -22.71
CA ASP A 412 10.98 11.25 -21.95
C ASP A 412 9.77 11.38 -21.01
N GLY A 413 9.05 12.50 -21.07
CA GLY A 413 7.91 12.80 -20.20
C GLY A 413 8.28 13.40 -18.84
N GLY A 414 9.58 13.52 -18.52
CA GLY A 414 10.05 14.12 -17.28
C GLY A 414 9.74 15.62 -17.20
N LEU A 415 9.30 16.09 -16.04
CA LEU A 415 9.01 17.49 -15.74
C LEU A 415 10.15 18.09 -14.91
N VAL A 416 10.67 19.22 -15.35
CA VAL A 416 11.87 19.82 -14.76
C VAL A 416 11.49 20.99 -13.86
N ILE A 417 11.86 20.87 -12.60
CA ILE A 417 11.81 21.93 -11.60
C ILE A 417 13.22 22.49 -11.44
N ARG A 418 13.42 23.79 -11.64
CA ARG A 418 14.69 24.46 -11.35
C ARG A 418 14.60 25.20 -10.02
N TYR A 419 15.60 25.09 -9.15
CA TYR A 419 15.57 25.69 -7.81
C TYR A 419 16.92 26.29 -7.43
N ALA A 420 16.88 27.26 -6.52
CA ALA A 420 18.08 27.86 -5.96
C ALA A 420 18.76 26.86 -5.03
N ARG A 421 20.09 26.80 -5.12
CA ARG A 421 20.93 25.89 -4.33
C ARG A 421 21.33 26.56 -3.03
N ALA A 422 21.32 25.80 -1.94
CA ALA A 422 21.81 26.22 -0.62
C ALA A 422 23.24 25.71 -0.34
N ASP A 423 23.75 24.78 -1.15
CA ASP A 423 25.05 24.15 -0.95
C ASP A 423 26.23 24.96 -1.47
N ASP A 424 27.38 24.68 -0.85
CA ASP A 424 28.69 25.13 -1.31
C ASP A 424 29.28 24.15 -2.34
N VAL A 425 29.74 24.70 -3.45
CA VAL A 425 30.54 24.01 -4.46
C VAL A 425 32.00 24.08 -4.07
N TRP A 426 32.62 22.91 -3.88
CA TRP A 426 34.04 22.79 -3.62
C TRP A 426 34.86 23.09 -4.87
N THR A 427 35.76 24.06 -4.75
CA THR A 427 36.73 24.42 -5.80
C THR A 427 38.15 24.16 -5.30
N ASP A 428 39.13 24.24 -6.21
CA ASP A 428 40.57 24.26 -5.92
C ASP A 428 40.97 25.32 -4.87
N ARG A 429 40.13 26.35 -4.67
CA ARG A 429 40.33 27.45 -3.71
C ARG A 429 39.41 27.36 -2.48
N GLY A 430 38.80 26.21 -2.23
CA GLY A 430 37.88 25.97 -1.10
C GLY A 430 36.40 26.03 -1.48
N PRO A 431 35.50 25.90 -0.48
CA PRO A 431 34.05 25.93 -0.69
C PRO A 431 33.58 27.33 -1.09
N ARG A 432 32.63 27.39 -2.04
CA ARG A 432 31.99 28.63 -2.48
C ARG A 432 30.50 28.40 -2.72
N PRO A 433 29.62 29.38 -2.43
CA PRO A 433 28.19 29.21 -2.63
C PRO A 433 27.85 28.98 -4.10
N ALA A 434 26.95 28.03 -4.36
CA ALA A 434 26.50 27.72 -5.70
C ALA A 434 25.82 28.92 -6.37
N ARG A 435 26.33 29.34 -7.54
CA ARG A 435 25.79 30.49 -8.32
C ARG A 435 24.75 30.09 -9.36
N VAL A 436 24.65 28.81 -9.69
CA VAL A 436 23.78 28.27 -10.74
C VAL A 436 22.70 27.42 -10.10
N ARG A 437 21.45 27.58 -10.59
CA ARG A 437 20.31 26.78 -10.15
C ARG A 437 20.52 25.30 -10.43
N ALA A 438 20.12 24.45 -9.50
CA ALA A 438 19.97 23.02 -9.75
C ALA A 438 18.63 22.73 -10.43
N SER A 439 18.49 21.52 -10.96
CA SER A 439 17.20 21.02 -11.44
C SER A 439 16.88 19.65 -10.90
N CYS A 440 15.60 19.41 -10.61
CA CYS A 440 15.03 18.13 -10.23
C CYS A 440 14.04 17.68 -11.30
N THR A 441 14.17 16.44 -11.78
CA THR A 441 13.23 15.84 -12.74
C THR A 441 12.20 14.98 -12.00
N VAL A 442 10.94 15.40 -12.05
CA VAL A 442 9.78 14.68 -11.49
C VAL A 442 8.90 14.12 -12.61
N ARG A 443 8.10 13.11 -12.32
CA ARG A 443 7.14 12.50 -13.22
C ARG A 443 5.77 12.45 -12.54
N ALA A 444 4.71 12.32 -13.33
CA ALA A 444 3.34 12.33 -12.81
C ALA A 444 3.03 11.10 -11.93
N ASP A 445 3.76 10.00 -12.13
CA ASP A 445 3.64 8.75 -11.38
C ASP A 445 4.55 8.68 -10.14
N ASP A 446 5.42 9.68 -9.93
CA ASP A 446 6.30 9.71 -8.75
C ASP A 446 5.46 9.93 -7.46
N SER A 447 5.66 9.06 -6.46
CA SER A 447 4.97 9.16 -5.16
C SER A 447 5.42 10.37 -4.32
N PHE A 448 6.57 10.96 -4.66
CA PHE A 448 7.23 12.03 -3.89
C PHE A 448 7.00 13.44 -4.46
N VAL A 449 6.06 13.64 -5.38
CA VAL A 449 5.71 14.97 -5.91
C VAL A 449 4.23 15.26 -5.67
N LEU A 450 3.89 16.51 -5.34
CA LEU A 450 2.50 16.95 -5.22
C LEU A 450 2.22 18.09 -6.21
N ALA A 451 1.19 17.94 -7.04
CA ALA A 451 0.69 19.02 -7.89
C ALA A 451 -0.04 20.09 -7.06
N TYR A 452 0.73 21.04 -6.54
CA TYR A 452 0.26 22.10 -5.64
C TYR A 452 -0.98 22.84 -6.16
N ASP A 453 -0.98 23.23 -7.44
CA ASP A 453 -2.11 23.97 -8.01
C ASP A 453 -3.39 23.14 -8.04
N ALA A 454 -3.29 21.86 -8.43
CA ALA A 454 -4.39 20.91 -8.54
C ALA A 454 -4.88 20.33 -7.19
N ALA A 455 -4.09 20.47 -6.13
CA ALA A 455 -4.45 19.98 -4.80
C ALA A 455 -5.53 20.85 -4.12
N ASP A 456 -6.62 20.22 -3.68
CA ASP A 456 -7.68 20.86 -2.91
C ASP A 456 -7.28 20.93 -1.41
N PRO A 457 -7.25 22.12 -0.78
CA PRO A 457 -6.91 22.25 0.63
C PRO A 457 -7.88 21.51 1.57
N ASP A 458 -9.15 21.36 1.22
CA ASP A 458 -10.11 20.69 2.09
C ASP A 458 -9.90 19.18 2.07
N LEU A 459 -9.63 18.60 0.89
CA LEU A 459 -9.21 17.21 0.77
C LEU A 459 -7.88 16.94 1.47
N LEU A 460 -6.88 17.84 1.33
CA LEU A 460 -5.61 17.72 2.05
C LEU A 460 -5.79 17.63 3.57
N ARG A 461 -6.68 18.46 4.16
CA ARG A 461 -7.01 18.38 5.59
C ARG A 461 -7.80 17.12 5.93
N GLY A 462 -8.68 16.67 5.03
CA GLY A 462 -9.40 15.39 5.16
C GLY A 462 -8.42 14.22 5.25
N PHE A 463 -7.43 14.17 4.36
CA PHE A 463 -6.40 13.14 4.37
C PHE A 463 -5.67 13.10 5.71
N LEU A 464 -5.14 14.22 6.21
CA LEU A 464 -4.43 14.27 7.50
C LEU A 464 -5.26 13.71 8.68
N ARG A 465 -6.59 13.75 8.60
CA ARG A 465 -7.51 13.20 9.62
C ARG A 465 -7.87 11.73 9.38
N ASN A 466 -7.75 11.24 8.15
CA ASN A 466 -8.05 9.86 7.80
C ASN A 466 -6.94 8.92 8.31
N ARG A 467 -7.28 8.09 9.31
CA ARG A 467 -6.37 7.13 9.94
C ARG A 467 -6.08 5.92 9.05
N VAL A 468 -7.05 5.49 8.25
CA VAL A 468 -6.95 4.28 7.41
C VAL A 468 -5.86 4.45 6.35
N ASP A 469 -5.82 5.62 5.73
CA ASP A 469 -4.86 5.90 4.65
C ASP A 469 -3.51 6.44 5.15
N ARG A 470 -3.37 6.73 6.45
CA ARG A 470 -2.22 7.48 7.00
C ARG A 470 -0.88 6.80 6.78
N ALA A 471 -0.84 5.48 6.84
CA ALA A 471 0.34 4.69 6.54
C ALA A 471 0.84 4.87 5.09
N HIS A 472 -0.05 5.23 4.15
CA HIS A 472 0.28 5.36 2.73
C HIS A 472 0.83 6.74 2.34
N TYR A 473 0.69 7.76 3.20
CA TYR A 473 1.11 9.12 2.89
C TYR A 473 1.97 9.78 3.98
N LEU A 474 2.43 9.03 4.99
CA LEU A 474 3.25 9.59 6.08
C LEU A 474 4.44 10.41 5.57
N ASP A 475 5.18 9.89 4.59
CA ASP A 475 6.31 10.56 3.93
C ASP A 475 5.92 11.85 3.19
N MET A 476 4.63 12.04 2.89
CA MET A 476 4.06 13.21 2.22
C MET A 476 3.49 14.24 3.20
N VAL A 477 3.37 13.93 4.50
CA VAL A 477 2.83 14.86 5.51
C VAL A 477 3.53 16.23 5.50
N PRO A 478 4.88 16.33 5.44
CA PRO A 478 5.55 17.63 5.34
C PRO A 478 5.12 18.42 4.12
N VAL A 479 5.01 17.77 2.97
CA VAL A 479 4.59 18.39 1.71
C VAL A 479 3.13 18.81 1.75
N ILE A 480 2.25 18.03 2.39
CA ILE A 480 0.85 18.38 2.61
C ILE A 480 0.75 19.63 3.49
N ASN A 481 1.48 19.67 4.59
CA ASN A 481 1.50 20.82 5.50
C ASN A 481 2.07 22.08 4.81
N ALA A 482 3.16 21.94 4.05
CA ALA A 482 3.73 23.01 3.24
C ALA A 482 2.75 23.52 2.18
N ALA A 483 2.03 22.62 1.50
CA ALA A 483 1.00 23.00 0.54
C ALA A 483 -0.15 23.77 1.20
N LEU A 484 -0.62 23.33 2.37
CA LEU A 484 -1.67 24.01 3.13
C LEU A 484 -1.21 25.40 3.58
N ALA A 485 -0.02 25.52 4.16
CA ALA A 485 0.57 26.78 4.59
C ALA A 485 0.74 27.76 3.42
N ALA A 486 1.28 27.28 2.30
CA ALA A 486 1.45 28.08 1.08
C ALA A 486 0.10 28.53 0.49
N LYS A 487 -0.94 27.69 0.49
CA LYS A 487 -2.29 28.07 0.04
C LYS A 487 -2.92 29.14 0.93
N VAL A 488 -2.73 29.05 2.26
CA VAL A 488 -3.20 30.08 3.20
C VAL A 488 -2.47 31.40 2.97
N GLN A 489 -1.15 31.36 2.84
CA GLN A 489 -0.34 32.54 2.58
C GLN A 489 -0.68 33.18 1.22
N GLU A 490 -0.88 32.37 0.19
CA GLU A 490 -1.30 32.82 -1.15
C GLU A 490 -2.67 33.50 -1.09
N ARG A 491 -3.66 32.91 -0.42
CA ARG A 491 -4.98 33.54 -0.24
C ARG A 491 -4.88 34.87 0.50
N ALA A 492 -4.05 34.96 1.53
CA ALA A 492 -3.83 36.21 2.27
C ALA A 492 -3.16 37.28 1.38
N ALA A 493 -2.16 36.90 0.58
CA ALA A 493 -1.48 37.81 -0.35
C ALA A 493 -2.40 38.28 -1.50
N GLU A 494 -3.38 37.48 -1.88
CA GLU A 494 -4.37 37.80 -2.92
C GLU A 494 -5.56 38.60 -2.41
N ALA A 495 -5.72 38.75 -1.09
CA ALA A 495 -6.88 39.43 -0.51
C ALA A 495 -7.14 40.83 -1.10
N PRO A 496 -6.13 41.70 -1.30
CA PRO A 496 -6.35 43.00 -1.94
C PRO A 496 -6.86 42.90 -3.38
N PHE A 497 -6.31 41.97 -4.16
CA PHE A 497 -6.76 41.74 -5.55
C PHE A 497 -8.20 41.21 -5.59
N ARG A 498 -8.54 40.26 -4.71
CA ARG A 498 -9.89 39.68 -4.60
C ARG A 498 -10.91 40.76 -4.21
N GLN A 499 -10.59 41.61 -3.24
CA GLN A 499 -11.43 42.75 -2.85
C GLN A 499 -11.64 43.73 -4.00
N MET A 500 -10.58 44.06 -4.75
CA MET A 500 -10.69 44.88 -5.96
C MET A 500 -11.60 44.23 -7.01
N ALA A 501 -11.44 42.93 -7.27
CA ALA A 501 -12.25 42.18 -8.23
C ALA A 501 -13.74 42.12 -7.83
N VAL A 502 -14.04 41.96 -6.54
CA VAL A 502 -15.40 42.06 -5.98
C VAL A 502 -15.98 43.44 -6.28
N GLY A 503 -15.26 44.52 -5.95
CA GLY A 503 -15.70 45.88 -6.23
C GLY A 503 -15.95 46.14 -7.73
N MET A 504 -15.08 45.62 -8.60
CA MET A 504 -15.26 45.70 -10.05
C MET A 504 -16.52 44.96 -10.51
N LEU A 505 -16.78 43.75 -10.01
CA LEU A 505 -17.99 42.99 -10.36
C LEU A 505 -19.26 43.69 -9.90
N MET A 506 -19.26 44.26 -8.68
CA MET A 506 -20.40 45.03 -8.17
C MET A 506 -20.70 46.24 -9.06
N GLN A 507 -19.67 46.97 -9.49
CA GLN A 507 -19.82 48.17 -10.30
C GLN A 507 -20.20 47.86 -11.76
N ASP A 508 -19.57 46.86 -12.37
CA ASP A 508 -19.71 46.53 -13.79
C ASP A 508 -20.93 45.64 -14.09
N ALA A 509 -21.25 44.70 -13.19
CA ALA A 509 -22.32 43.73 -13.38
C ALA A 509 -23.54 43.93 -12.45
N GLY A 510 -23.49 44.90 -11.53
CA GLY A 510 -24.61 45.27 -10.66
C GLY A 510 -25.01 44.18 -9.66
N VAL A 511 -24.08 43.31 -9.27
CA VAL A 511 -24.33 42.20 -8.33
C VAL A 511 -24.20 42.62 -6.87
N ARG A 512 -24.84 41.86 -5.98
CA ARG A 512 -24.68 42.04 -4.54
C ARG A 512 -23.28 41.63 -4.09
N VAL A 513 -22.85 42.15 -2.93
CA VAL A 513 -21.52 41.90 -2.35
C VAL A 513 -21.28 40.41 -2.15
N ASP A 514 -22.24 39.70 -1.55
CA ASP A 514 -22.15 38.26 -1.26
C ASP A 514 -22.05 37.40 -2.52
N GLU A 515 -22.86 37.71 -3.55
CA GLU A 515 -22.78 37.04 -4.86
C GLU A 515 -21.42 37.28 -5.53
N ALA A 516 -20.89 38.50 -5.45
CA ALA A 516 -19.57 38.84 -5.99
C ALA A 516 -18.44 38.14 -5.24
N GLU A 517 -18.49 38.08 -3.91
CA GLU A 517 -17.50 37.40 -3.07
C GLU A 517 -17.43 35.91 -3.40
N GLU A 518 -18.58 35.24 -3.49
CA GLU A 518 -18.66 33.82 -3.86
C GLU A 518 -18.13 33.57 -5.28
N ALA A 519 -18.53 34.39 -6.24
CA ALA A 519 -18.10 34.26 -7.64
C ALA A 519 -16.59 34.45 -7.81
N VAL A 520 -15.99 35.43 -7.13
CA VAL A 520 -14.54 35.72 -7.24
C VAL A 520 -13.68 34.54 -6.79
N VAL A 521 -14.11 33.78 -5.78
CA VAL A 521 -13.37 32.59 -5.33
C VAL A 521 -13.16 31.62 -6.50
N GLY A 522 -14.26 31.16 -7.12
CA GLY A 522 -14.20 30.21 -8.22
C GLY A 522 -13.60 30.77 -9.52
N LEU A 523 -13.73 32.08 -9.76
CA LEU A 523 -13.17 32.72 -10.95
C LEU A 523 -11.66 32.91 -10.88
N VAL A 524 -11.12 33.27 -9.71
CA VAL A 524 -9.67 33.40 -9.53
C VAL A 524 -9.00 32.04 -9.67
N ASP A 525 -9.58 31.00 -9.09
CA ASP A 525 -9.05 29.64 -9.21
C ASP A 525 -9.12 29.19 -10.67
N TRP A 526 -10.26 29.36 -11.35
CA TRP A 526 -10.38 29.12 -12.79
C TRP A 526 -9.30 29.85 -13.61
N TRP A 527 -9.09 31.13 -13.35
CA TRP A 527 -8.13 31.95 -14.10
C TRP A 527 -6.72 31.40 -13.98
N LYS A 528 -6.30 31.01 -12.77
CA LYS A 528 -4.98 30.41 -12.54
C LYS A 528 -4.80 29.11 -13.31
N PHE A 529 -5.81 28.25 -13.34
CA PHE A 529 -5.77 26.97 -14.06
C PHE A 529 -5.88 27.10 -15.58
N ALA A 530 -6.63 28.09 -16.07
CA ALA A 530 -6.81 28.32 -17.50
C ALA A 530 -5.54 28.88 -18.16
N ASN A 531 -4.68 29.52 -17.37
CA ASN A 531 -3.42 30.08 -17.85
C ASN A 531 -2.29 29.05 -17.90
N ARG A 532 -1.35 29.26 -18.83
CA ARG A 532 -0.18 28.39 -18.97
C ARG A 532 0.73 28.46 -17.74
N VAL A 533 0.92 29.64 -17.16
CA VAL A 533 1.80 29.88 -16.02
C VAL A 533 0.93 30.20 -14.80
N HIS A 534 1.00 29.32 -13.80
CA HIS A 534 0.22 29.43 -12.57
C HIS A 534 0.99 30.30 -11.58
N ARG A 535 0.35 31.38 -11.11
CA ARG A 535 0.98 32.35 -10.20
C ARG A 535 -0.05 33.01 -9.29
N PRO A 536 0.38 33.54 -8.13
CA PRO A 536 -0.49 34.31 -7.25
C PRO A 536 -0.73 35.74 -7.80
N LEU A 537 -1.92 36.28 -7.54
CA LEU A 537 -2.34 37.63 -7.96
C LEU A 537 -2.11 38.65 -6.83
N THR A 538 -0.90 39.19 -6.74
CA THR A 538 -0.42 39.94 -5.56
C THR A 538 -0.23 41.44 -5.77
N GLY A 539 -0.58 41.99 -6.95
CA GLY A 539 -0.39 43.41 -7.28
C GLY A 539 1.03 43.79 -7.71
N ARG A 540 2.01 42.89 -7.60
CA ARG A 540 3.43 43.16 -7.94
C ARG A 540 3.68 43.33 -9.44
N GLY A 541 2.71 42.98 -10.29
CA GLY A 541 2.74 43.22 -11.73
C GLY A 541 1.46 43.92 -12.19
N ALA A 542 1.33 45.22 -11.92
CA ALA A 542 0.11 46.00 -12.13
C ALA A 542 -0.55 45.79 -13.51
N GLU A 543 0.24 45.74 -14.59
CA GLU A 543 -0.27 45.49 -15.94
C GLU A 543 -0.80 44.05 -16.13
N ALA A 544 -0.10 43.09 -15.55
CA ALA A 544 -0.42 41.68 -15.67
C ALA A 544 -1.63 41.29 -14.80
N ASP A 545 -1.80 41.96 -13.65
CA ASP A 545 -2.95 41.79 -12.76
C ASP A 545 -4.17 42.55 -13.28
N ALA A 546 -3.99 43.72 -13.92
CA ALA A 546 -5.06 44.39 -14.65
C ALA A 546 -5.57 43.54 -15.84
N LYS A 547 -4.68 42.83 -16.53
CA LYS A 547 -5.08 41.84 -17.53
C LYS A 547 -5.87 40.69 -16.90
N ALA A 548 -5.41 40.16 -15.77
CA ALA A 548 -6.11 39.09 -15.05
C ALA A 548 -7.54 39.52 -14.64
N ALA A 549 -7.68 40.73 -14.07
CA ALA A 549 -8.97 41.28 -13.68
C ALA A 549 -9.94 41.38 -14.87
N ARG A 550 -9.47 41.87 -16.05
CA ARG A 550 -10.29 41.92 -17.27
C ARG A 550 -10.75 40.54 -17.73
N GLU A 551 -9.87 39.55 -17.70
CA GLU A 551 -10.21 38.17 -18.09
C GLU A 551 -11.21 37.53 -17.12
N ILE A 552 -11.07 37.78 -15.81
CA ILE A 552 -12.00 37.33 -14.77
C ILE A 552 -13.39 37.96 -14.96
N LEU A 553 -13.48 39.28 -15.20
CA LEU A 553 -14.75 39.96 -15.47
C LEU A 553 -15.41 39.44 -16.75
N ALA A 554 -14.64 39.28 -17.82
CA ALA A 554 -15.14 38.75 -19.09
C ALA A 554 -15.68 37.32 -18.92
N GLU A 555 -15.02 36.50 -18.10
CA GLU A 555 -15.47 35.15 -17.76
C GLU A 555 -16.75 35.16 -16.93
N PHE A 556 -16.86 36.04 -15.93
CA PHE A 556 -18.10 36.20 -15.16
C PHE A 556 -19.28 36.53 -16.07
N HIS A 557 -19.12 37.51 -16.97
CA HIS A 557 -20.14 37.86 -17.96
C HIS A 557 -20.43 36.74 -18.95
N ARG A 558 -19.42 35.92 -19.30
CA ARG A 558 -19.65 34.73 -20.12
C ARG A 558 -20.54 33.74 -19.38
N ARG A 559 -20.22 33.39 -18.13
CA ARG A 559 -21.01 32.47 -17.30
C ARG A 559 -22.42 32.98 -17.08
N ARG A 560 -22.60 34.27 -16.76
CA ARG A 560 -23.93 34.89 -16.63
C ARG A 560 -24.72 34.91 -17.93
N ARG A 561 -24.09 35.18 -19.08
CA ARG A 561 -24.77 35.09 -20.40
C ARG A 561 -25.20 33.67 -20.73
N THR A 562 -24.40 32.68 -20.34
CA THR A 562 -24.79 31.27 -20.43
C THR A 562 -25.99 30.98 -19.54
N ASP A 563 -26.03 31.53 -18.32
CA ASP A 563 -27.11 31.28 -17.36
C ASP A 563 -28.42 32.02 -17.70
N HIS A 564 -28.35 33.30 -18.08
CA HIS A 564 -29.50 34.10 -18.55
C HIS A 564 -29.96 33.74 -19.96
N GLY A 565 -29.10 33.02 -20.71
CA GLY A 565 -29.39 32.48 -22.03
C GLY A 565 -29.74 30.99 -22.00
N ARG A 566 -29.77 30.37 -20.81
CA ARG A 566 -30.01 28.93 -20.63
C ARG A 566 -31.39 28.58 -21.15
N VAL A 567 -31.45 27.53 -21.95
CA VAL A 567 -32.74 27.05 -22.45
C VAL A 567 -33.56 26.54 -21.25
N PRO A 568 -34.84 26.94 -21.11
CA PRO A 568 -35.67 26.49 -19.99
C PRO A 568 -35.66 24.97 -19.85
N GLU A 569 -35.65 24.48 -18.62
CA GLU A 569 -35.59 23.05 -18.28
C GLU A 569 -36.70 22.26 -19.01
N GLU A 570 -37.90 22.82 -19.11
CA GLU A 570 -39.04 22.24 -19.83
C GLU A 570 -38.73 21.95 -21.31
N VAL A 571 -37.97 22.83 -21.97
CA VAL A 571 -37.57 22.65 -23.37
C VAL A 571 -36.45 21.61 -23.48
N VAL A 572 -35.55 21.54 -22.48
CA VAL A 572 -34.51 20.51 -22.41
C VAL A 572 -35.15 19.13 -22.22
N GLU A 573 -36.12 19.00 -21.32
CA GLU A 573 -36.89 17.77 -21.10
C GLU A 573 -37.71 17.37 -22.33
N ALA A 574 -38.37 18.32 -22.99
CA ALA A 574 -39.10 18.05 -24.23
C ALA A 574 -38.19 17.56 -25.37
N VAL A 575 -36.94 18.03 -25.43
CA VAL A 575 -35.94 17.55 -26.39
C VAL A 575 -35.35 16.20 -25.96
N ALA A 576 -35.10 15.99 -24.66
CA ALA A 576 -34.62 14.73 -24.11
C ALA A 576 -35.65 13.59 -24.28
N ALA A 577 -36.94 13.87 -24.10
CA ALA A 577 -38.01 12.91 -24.33
C ALA A 577 -38.11 12.45 -25.80
N ARG A 578 -37.60 13.24 -26.75
CA ARG A 578 -37.53 12.87 -28.17
C ARG A 578 -36.29 12.03 -28.52
N HIS A 579 -35.28 12.03 -27.65
CA HIS A 579 -33.99 11.34 -27.82
C HIS A 579 -33.60 10.63 -26.52
N PRO A 580 -34.33 9.59 -26.10
CA PRO A 580 -34.02 8.84 -24.88
C PRO A 580 -32.61 8.23 -24.87
N GLU A 581 -32.04 8.01 -26.06
CA GLU A 581 -30.69 7.48 -26.31
C GLU A 581 -29.58 8.54 -26.37
N ALA A 582 -29.87 9.80 -26.04
CA ALA A 582 -28.91 10.89 -26.07
C ALA A 582 -27.70 10.62 -25.16
N LEU A 583 -26.51 10.67 -25.75
CA LEU A 583 -25.23 10.66 -25.02
C LEU A 583 -25.01 11.99 -24.30
N LEU A 584 -25.28 13.09 -25.01
CA LEU A 584 -25.09 14.46 -24.56
C LEU A 584 -26.23 15.35 -25.08
N ILE A 585 -26.76 16.19 -24.19
CA ILE A 585 -27.57 17.37 -24.54
C ILE A 585 -26.82 18.60 -24.03
N ALA A 586 -26.49 19.51 -24.94
CA ALA A 586 -25.70 20.69 -24.62
C ALA A 586 -26.21 21.94 -25.34
N GLN A 587 -25.90 23.10 -24.78
CA GLN A 587 -26.17 24.39 -25.38
C GLN A 587 -24.89 24.96 -26.01
N THR A 588 -24.99 25.36 -27.27
CA THR A 588 -23.93 26.07 -28.01
C THR A 588 -23.83 27.53 -27.58
N HIS A 589 -22.68 28.17 -27.84
CA HIS A 589 -22.48 29.61 -27.60
C HIS A 589 -23.49 30.53 -28.34
N ALA A 590 -24.04 30.06 -29.46
CA ALA A 590 -25.10 30.75 -30.21
C ALA A 590 -26.50 30.57 -29.58
N GLY A 591 -26.61 29.83 -28.47
CA GLY A 591 -27.83 29.59 -27.72
C GLY A 591 -28.65 28.39 -28.20
N HIS A 592 -28.28 27.73 -29.30
CA HIS A 592 -28.96 26.54 -29.82
C HIS A 592 -28.66 25.30 -28.98
N LEU A 593 -29.63 24.39 -28.90
CA LEU A 593 -29.46 23.07 -28.32
C LEU A 593 -28.86 22.11 -29.35
N VAL A 594 -27.96 21.25 -28.89
CA VAL A 594 -27.39 20.14 -29.65
C VAL A 594 -27.56 18.87 -28.86
N VAL A 595 -28.06 17.83 -29.51
CA VAL A 595 -28.17 16.47 -28.98
C VAL A 595 -27.24 15.58 -29.79
N LEU A 596 -26.42 14.79 -29.10
CA LEU A 596 -25.56 13.78 -29.70
C LEU A 596 -26.06 12.39 -29.32
N THR A 597 -26.31 11.55 -30.32
CA THR A 597 -26.69 10.13 -30.15
C THR A 597 -25.63 9.26 -30.84
N ALA A 598 -25.36 8.07 -30.29
CA ALA A 598 -24.39 7.15 -30.89
C ALA A 598 -24.90 6.61 -32.23
N GLU A 599 -24.06 6.59 -33.28
CA GLU A 599 -24.37 5.88 -34.53
C GLU A 599 -24.07 4.39 -34.41
N ASP A 600 -22.96 4.08 -33.77
CA ASP A 600 -22.46 2.72 -33.52
C ASP A 600 -21.66 2.69 -32.20
N ASP A 601 -20.91 1.60 -31.99
CA ASP A 601 -19.98 1.50 -30.86
C ASP A 601 -18.64 2.25 -31.10
N GLY A 602 -18.49 2.88 -32.27
CA GLY A 602 -17.35 3.72 -32.62
C GLY A 602 -17.53 5.19 -32.21
N PRO A 603 -16.59 6.08 -32.58
CA PRO A 603 -16.59 7.47 -32.12
C PRO A 603 -17.62 8.37 -32.83
N TYR A 604 -18.40 7.83 -33.76
CA TYR A 604 -19.34 8.57 -34.60
C TYR A 604 -20.68 8.82 -33.90
N VAL A 605 -21.22 10.02 -34.09
CA VAL A 605 -22.51 10.42 -33.52
C VAL A 605 -23.44 11.01 -34.58
N THR A 606 -24.75 10.91 -34.35
CA THR A 606 -25.73 11.79 -35.00
C THR A 606 -25.82 13.09 -34.19
N GLU A 607 -25.61 14.24 -34.85
CA GLU A 607 -25.76 15.58 -34.28
C GLU A 607 -27.15 16.13 -34.66
N HIS A 608 -28.05 16.24 -33.68
CA HIS A 608 -29.34 16.92 -33.85
C HIS A 608 -29.27 18.35 -33.29
N SER A 609 -29.62 19.35 -34.09
CA SER A 609 -29.64 20.76 -33.66
C SER A 609 -31.07 21.27 -33.49
N TYR A 610 -31.30 22.00 -32.39
CA TYR A 610 -32.57 22.60 -32.02
C TYR A 610 -32.42 24.09 -31.71
N THR A 611 -33.45 24.88 -32.00
CA THR A 611 -33.53 26.29 -31.59
C THR A 611 -33.67 26.41 -30.07
N ARG A 612 -33.54 27.63 -29.53
CA ARG A 612 -33.81 27.92 -28.10
C ARG A 612 -35.23 27.56 -27.64
N ARG A 613 -36.19 27.42 -28.56
CA ARG A 613 -37.59 27.06 -28.28
C ARG A 613 -37.87 25.57 -28.49
N GLY A 614 -36.84 24.74 -28.72
CA GLY A 614 -37.02 23.29 -28.93
C GLY A 614 -37.53 22.89 -30.31
N LEU A 615 -37.50 23.82 -31.29
CA LEU A 615 -37.83 23.51 -32.69
C LEU A 615 -36.61 22.92 -33.41
N PRO A 616 -36.75 21.79 -34.15
CA PRO A 616 -35.64 21.16 -34.86
C PRO A 616 -35.11 22.07 -35.97
N ARG A 617 -33.79 22.04 -36.19
CA ARG A 617 -33.11 22.80 -37.25
C ARG A 617 -32.52 21.89 -38.32
N TYR A 618 -31.67 20.96 -37.91
CA TYR A 618 -31.02 20.00 -38.80
C TYR A 618 -30.58 18.78 -38.00
N SER A 619 -30.33 17.69 -38.73
CA SER A 619 -29.71 16.47 -38.23
C SER A 619 -28.56 16.10 -39.15
N ARG A 620 -27.41 15.69 -38.59
CA ARG A 620 -26.25 15.24 -39.36
C ARG A 620 -25.77 13.91 -38.80
N GLN A 621 -25.69 12.91 -39.65
CA GLN A 621 -25.21 11.57 -39.31
C GLN A 621 -23.71 11.44 -39.53
N TRP A 622 -23.10 10.43 -38.90
CA TRP A 622 -21.67 10.11 -39.03
C TRP A 622 -20.75 11.30 -38.73
N VAL A 623 -21.05 12.05 -37.68
CA VAL A 623 -20.27 13.22 -37.26
C VAL A 623 -19.25 12.81 -36.20
N LEU A 624 -18.00 13.25 -36.35
CA LEU A 624 -17.03 13.21 -35.26
C LEU A 624 -17.23 14.46 -34.36
N PRO A 625 -17.48 14.30 -33.06
CA PRO A 625 -17.69 15.43 -32.16
C PRO A 625 -16.45 16.33 -32.06
N GLY A 626 -15.27 15.71 -31.99
CA GLY A 626 -13.99 16.38 -31.79
C GLY A 626 -13.96 17.22 -30.51
N ALA A 627 -13.23 18.33 -30.54
CA ALA A 627 -13.13 19.27 -29.40
C ALA A 627 -14.32 20.25 -29.27
N ARG A 628 -15.31 20.20 -30.19
CA ARG A 628 -16.44 21.16 -30.19
C ARG A 628 -17.28 21.11 -28.91
N PRO A 629 -17.66 19.92 -28.38
CA PRO A 629 -18.45 19.83 -27.15
C PRO A 629 -17.78 20.46 -25.92
N ASN A 630 -16.46 20.55 -25.89
CA ASN A 630 -15.72 21.19 -24.78
C ASN A 630 -16.00 22.71 -24.68
N ARG A 631 -16.60 23.31 -25.72
CA ARG A 631 -16.99 24.72 -25.76
C ARG A 631 -18.49 24.93 -25.54
N TRP A 632 -19.25 23.85 -25.33
CA TRP A 632 -20.69 23.89 -25.10
C TRP A 632 -20.98 23.83 -23.61
N THR A 633 -22.14 24.32 -23.22
CA THR A 633 -22.64 24.18 -21.86
C THR A 633 -23.42 22.87 -21.78
N THR A 634 -22.88 21.87 -21.09
CA THR A 634 -23.55 20.60 -20.88
C THR A 634 -24.80 20.80 -20.03
N LEU A 635 -25.94 20.30 -20.51
CA LEU A 635 -27.20 20.34 -19.79
C LEU A 635 -27.56 18.95 -19.25
N ARG A 636 -27.27 17.89 -20.03
CA ARG A 636 -27.39 16.49 -19.62
C ARG A 636 -26.32 15.66 -20.30
N SER A 637 -25.71 14.72 -19.59
CA SER A 637 -24.77 13.75 -20.13
C SER A 637 -24.97 12.38 -19.50
N THR A 638 -24.51 11.34 -20.19
CA THR A 638 -24.48 9.96 -19.68
C THR A 638 -23.06 9.53 -19.34
N PRO A 639 -22.85 8.52 -18.48
CA PRO A 639 -21.50 7.97 -18.22
C PRO A 639 -20.80 7.44 -19.48
N ARG A 640 -21.58 6.99 -20.49
CA ARG A 640 -21.06 6.59 -21.80
C ARG A 640 -20.41 7.76 -22.54
N TRP A 641 -20.93 8.98 -22.37
CA TRP A 641 -20.35 10.19 -22.96
C TRP A 641 -19.04 10.61 -22.27
N GLU A 642 -18.93 10.43 -20.96
CA GLU A 642 -17.73 10.81 -20.20
C GLU A 642 -16.49 10.04 -20.67
N ASN A 643 -16.69 8.79 -21.11
CA ASN A 643 -15.68 7.91 -21.67
C ASN A 643 -15.65 7.88 -23.21
N TRP A 644 -16.37 8.77 -23.89
CA TRP A 644 -16.44 8.80 -25.36
C TRP A 644 -15.13 9.33 -25.96
N ASP A 645 -14.68 8.72 -27.05
CA ASP A 645 -13.48 9.16 -27.76
C ASP A 645 -13.74 10.47 -28.54
N ARG A 646 -13.37 11.58 -27.90
CA ARG A 646 -13.48 12.94 -28.45
C ARG A 646 -12.25 13.37 -29.26
N GLY A 647 -11.20 12.55 -29.28
CA GLY A 647 -9.94 12.78 -30.00
C GLY A 647 -9.92 12.20 -31.40
N ALA A 648 -10.83 11.27 -31.69
CA ALA A 648 -10.97 10.59 -32.98
C ALA A 648 -10.91 11.53 -34.20
N THR A 649 -10.10 11.14 -35.19
CA THR A 649 -9.95 11.85 -36.47
C THR A 649 -10.48 11.01 -37.64
N LEU A 650 -10.86 11.68 -38.74
CA LEU A 650 -11.30 11.01 -39.98
C LEU A 650 -10.21 10.11 -40.58
N ALA A 651 -8.94 10.37 -40.29
CA ALA A 651 -7.82 9.56 -40.78
C ALA A 651 -7.70 8.21 -40.06
N GLU A 652 -8.16 8.15 -38.80
CA GLU A 652 -7.99 6.98 -37.93
C GLU A 652 -9.27 6.15 -37.81
N HIS A 653 -10.42 6.73 -38.13
CA HIS A 653 -11.72 6.07 -38.03
C HIS A 653 -12.51 6.22 -39.32
N VAL A 654 -12.86 5.09 -39.92
CA VAL A 654 -13.70 5.05 -41.13
C VAL A 654 -15.17 5.02 -40.72
N SER A 655 -15.99 5.88 -41.34
CA SER A 655 -17.45 5.93 -41.11
C SER A 655 -18.16 4.69 -41.66
N GLY A 656 -19.38 4.40 -41.21
CA GLY A 656 -20.17 3.26 -41.71
C GLY A 656 -20.33 3.24 -43.24
N PRO A 657 -20.74 4.35 -43.88
CA PRO A 657 -20.87 4.42 -45.33
C PRO A 657 -19.54 4.19 -46.08
N GLU A 658 -18.43 4.68 -45.53
CA GLU A 658 -17.10 4.44 -46.11
C GLU A 658 -16.66 2.99 -45.92
N ARG A 659 -17.00 2.35 -44.79
CA ARG A 659 -16.75 0.90 -44.58
C ARG A 659 -17.54 0.07 -45.57
N GLU A 660 -18.79 0.41 -45.84
CA GLU A 660 -19.61 -0.27 -46.85
C GLU A 660 -19.02 -0.08 -48.26
N ALA A 661 -18.62 1.14 -48.62
CA ALA A 661 -17.98 1.41 -49.90
C ALA A 661 -16.65 0.66 -50.08
N LEU A 662 -15.82 0.60 -49.03
CA LEU A 662 -14.57 -0.16 -49.03
C LEU A 662 -14.81 -1.67 -49.10
N ALA A 663 -15.82 -2.18 -48.40
CA ALA A 663 -16.22 -3.58 -48.48
C ALA A 663 -16.70 -3.94 -49.89
N GLU A 664 -17.47 -3.06 -50.54
CA GLU A 664 -17.93 -3.24 -51.92
C GLU A 664 -16.74 -3.20 -52.91
N GLN A 665 -15.80 -2.27 -52.71
CA GLN A 665 -14.58 -2.19 -53.51
C GLN A 665 -13.72 -3.45 -53.35
N ALA A 666 -13.55 -3.94 -52.12
CA ALA A 666 -12.83 -5.17 -51.84
C ALA A 666 -13.53 -6.39 -52.46
N ALA A 667 -14.86 -6.48 -52.38
CA ALA A 667 -15.64 -7.53 -53.06
C ALA A 667 -15.44 -7.49 -54.58
N ARG A 668 -15.40 -6.29 -55.18
CA ARG A 668 -15.19 -6.09 -56.61
C ARG A 668 -13.79 -6.54 -57.05
N LEU A 669 -12.76 -6.18 -56.29
CA LEU A 669 -11.37 -6.60 -56.55
C LEU A 669 -11.22 -8.12 -56.42
N ALA A 670 -11.80 -8.71 -55.37
CA ALA A 670 -11.81 -10.15 -55.18
C ALA A 670 -12.47 -10.91 -56.34
N ARG A 671 -13.61 -10.43 -56.85
CA ARG A 671 -14.27 -11.02 -58.02
C ARG A 671 -13.41 -10.92 -59.30
N ALA A 672 -12.62 -9.86 -59.43
CA ALA A 672 -11.73 -9.67 -60.57
C ALA A 672 -10.48 -10.56 -60.50
N GLU A 673 -9.92 -10.74 -59.30
CA GLU A 673 -8.70 -11.52 -59.07
C GLU A 673 -8.95 -13.02 -59.03
N PHE A 674 -10.14 -13.45 -58.56
CA PHE A 674 -10.52 -14.86 -58.45
C PHE A 674 -11.81 -15.17 -59.25
N PRO A 675 -11.75 -15.15 -60.59
CA PRO A 675 -12.90 -15.42 -61.43
C PRO A 675 -13.41 -16.87 -61.22
N GLY A 676 -14.72 -17.00 -60.96
CA GLY A 676 -15.39 -18.30 -60.73
C GLY A 676 -15.69 -18.62 -59.26
N ARG A 677 -15.27 -17.77 -58.31
CA ARG A 677 -15.71 -17.85 -56.90
C ARG A 677 -16.67 -16.73 -56.56
N GLU A 678 -17.76 -17.06 -55.89
CA GLU A 678 -18.73 -16.06 -55.45
C GLU A 678 -18.40 -15.60 -54.01
N VAL A 679 -18.46 -14.28 -53.79
CA VAL A 679 -18.14 -13.66 -52.50
C VAL A 679 -19.37 -13.72 -51.61
N ALA A 680 -19.28 -14.45 -50.50
CA ALA A 680 -20.35 -14.64 -49.52
C ALA A 680 -20.47 -13.45 -48.56
N ALA A 681 -19.34 -12.91 -48.08
CA ALA A 681 -19.29 -11.77 -47.17
C ALA A 681 -17.92 -11.09 -47.24
N VAL A 682 -17.90 -9.79 -46.97
CA VAL A 682 -16.67 -9.02 -46.75
C VAL A 682 -16.75 -8.35 -45.40
N THR A 683 -15.75 -8.59 -44.54
CA THR A 683 -15.63 -7.96 -43.22
C THR A 683 -14.33 -7.19 -43.16
N LEU A 684 -14.39 -5.92 -42.74
CA LEU A 684 -13.20 -5.09 -42.55
C LEU A 684 -12.70 -5.24 -41.10
N GLN A 685 -11.42 -5.55 -40.93
CA GLN A 685 -10.74 -5.67 -39.63
C GLN A 685 -9.47 -4.82 -39.63
N GLY A 686 -9.55 -3.63 -39.03
CA GLY A 686 -8.45 -2.66 -39.06
C GLY A 686 -8.08 -2.28 -40.49
N THR A 687 -6.83 -2.56 -40.89
CA THR A 687 -6.33 -2.30 -42.24
C THR A 687 -6.53 -3.45 -43.23
N HIS A 688 -7.22 -4.53 -42.84
CA HIS A 688 -7.40 -5.73 -43.66
C HIS A 688 -8.86 -5.98 -44.00
N ALA A 689 -9.13 -6.50 -45.20
CA ALA A 689 -10.44 -7.01 -45.59
C ALA A 689 -10.41 -8.54 -45.58
N VAL A 690 -11.31 -9.16 -44.82
CA VAL A 690 -11.54 -10.61 -44.79
C VAL A 690 -12.68 -10.92 -45.74
N ILE A 691 -12.42 -11.78 -46.73
CA ILE A 691 -13.36 -12.12 -47.78
C ILE A 691 -13.74 -13.58 -47.64
N ALA A 692 -15.01 -13.84 -47.32
CA ALA A 692 -15.58 -15.17 -47.29
C ALA A 692 -16.14 -15.52 -48.67
N TRP A 693 -15.89 -16.74 -49.13
CA TRP A 693 -16.35 -17.25 -50.41
C TRP A 693 -17.45 -18.28 -50.20
N THR A 694 -18.46 -18.31 -51.07
CA THR A 694 -19.39 -19.44 -51.13
C THR A 694 -18.66 -20.61 -51.76
N VAL A 695 -18.59 -21.73 -51.02
CA VAL A 695 -18.09 -23.00 -51.56
C VAL A 695 -19.30 -23.69 -52.19
N SER A 696 -19.44 -23.57 -53.50
CA SER A 696 -20.29 -24.50 -54.25
C SER A 696 -19.62 -25.87 -54.22
N SER A 697 -20.30 -26.85 -53.62
CA SER A 697 -19.89 -28.26 -53.56
C SER A 697 -19.63 -28.87 -54.93
#